data_AF-A0A7J8UD35-F1
#
_entry.id   AF-A0A7J8UD35-F1
#
_cell.length_a   1.000
_cell.length_b   1.000
_cell.length_c   1.000
_cell.angle_alpha   90.00
_cell.angle_beta   90.00
_cell.angle_gamma   90.00
#
_symmetry.space_group_name_H-M   'P 1'
#
loop_
_entity.id
_entity.type
_entity.pdbx_description
1 polymer ?
#
loop_
_entity_poly.entity_id
_entity_poly.type
_entity_poly.pdbx_seq_one_letter_code
_entity_poly.pdbx_strand_id
1 'polypeptide(L)'
;VLSASSACCKVLGYLPLELAQYLSPLIEKYCLSFEGYVISVPKRSLDAVPIQIVCQNSIFNGKKGCDEFEALHLWQKALQVVEFAKNRPPNTTKYQQNFCLLLKEVLTSSPHLFTKDKKKFIGPWFRLSTIMYPEICNPQQAVKELSATGYLYLFEDTTKLHDDEMKDLLSLLTVSELRDILCTLRKGSDALLVKLRFDCHCQQFHALALLLAILPSPKLIDVIFQNPVLQRLILERTEICIRTSPEAESLFWRAERLFFLNGEQDLSAFLLVDLGIVKYPTYNCIILEQIFSNESDLLAYEEAIEVAQVIDQSLDENNFELVLRCIMIADSRISCCPEKLIDSTSPDLMAIFQSCFSASWVYSKVILLGISFLECERRYKDAIHLLRRLLDCFTCDTRRGYWTVRLSVDLEHIGCPNESLSVAEAGLLDPWVRAGSRMALQRRVLRLAKPPRRWKTPSFSVSLKRKIIEVHIQGRPLNCEAGRKSRFYGEDGEQCGVEQLALQYYAREGGWQGVHTESGIWMTIFGLLMWDILLSDVPNVFRTRFQTAPLDMETDHFYLARKSLIEPQLQKIHDGLAEEILVTSWELHMGTACRGVNWDQHSLSDLRAAVSCIRGPCLASLCRHLAQDYGSWSSGMPDLLLWRFHGDYKGEAKLVEVKGPRDQLSEQQRAWLLLLMDCGFNAEVCKVSTTGTSP
;
A
#
# COMPACT_ATOMS: atom_id res chain seq x y z
N VAL A 1 -8.77 24.35 12.27
CA VAL A 1 -8.20 23.40 13.25
C VAL A 1 -8.66 23.82 14.63
N LEU A 2 -9.13 22.90 15.48
CA LEU A 2 -9.49 23.17 16.87
C LEU A 2 -8.32 22.80 17.77
N SER A 3 -7.82 23.73 18.57
CA SER A 3 -6.71 23.52 19.53
C SER A 3 -7.17 23.77 20.96
N ALA A 4 -6.56 23.06 21.92
CA ALA A 4 -6.76 23.37 23.32
C ALA A 4 -6.11 24.72 23.68
N SER A 5 -6.72 25.48 24.61
CA SER A 5 -6.20 26.79 25.05
C SER A 5 -4.94 26.72 25.92
N SER A 6 -4.45 25.52 26.26
CA SER A 6 -3.22 25.35 27.04
C SER A 6 -1.98 25.47 26.15
N ALA A 7 -0.83 25.81 26.75
CA ALA A 7 0.47 26.03 26.06
C ALA A 7 1.01 24.83 25.24
N CYS A 8 0.25 23.75 25.13
CA CYS A 8 0.52 22.60 24.28
C CYS A 8 -0.47 22.64 23.11
N CYS A 9 0.01 22.92 21.89
CA CYS A 9 -0.77 22.96 20.65
C CYS A 9 -1.31 21.56 20.26
N LYS A 10 -2.07 20.92 21.14
CA LYS A 10 -2.71 19.63 20.87
C LYS A 10 -3.96 19.89 20.05
N VAL A 11 -3.93 19.43 18.80
CA VAL A 11 -5.10 19.45 17.91
C VAL A 11 -6.17 18.53 18.49
N LEU A 12 -7.35 19.10 18.75
CA LEU A 12 -8.52 18.38 19.25
C LEU A 12 -9.37 17.82 18.11
N GLY A 13 -9.26 18.39 16.91
CA GLY A 13 -9.96 17.94 15.71
C GLY A 13 -10.10 19.03 14.64
N TYR A 14 -10.87 18.72 13.60
CA TYR A 14 -11.16 19.61 12.48
C TYR A 14 -12.62 20.02 12.46
N LEU A 15 -12.91 21.23 11.97
CA LEU A 15 -14.28 21.61 11.63
C LEU A 15 -14.69 20.90 10.33
N PRO A 16 -15.98 20.56 10.14
CA PRO A 16 -16.47 20.01 8.88
C PRO A 16 -16.06 20.89 7.68
N LEU A 17 -15.65 20.27 6.58
CA LEU A 17 -15.18 20.97 5.39
C LEU A 17 -16.22 21.96 4.86
N GLU A 18 -17.49 21.58 4.91
CA GLU A 18 -18.62 22.39 4.46
C GLU A 18 -18.83 23.64 5.31
N LEU A 19 -18.39 23.63 6.57
CA LEU A 19 -18.37 24.80 7.45
C LEU A 19 -17.08 25.60 7.23
N ALA A 20 -15.95 24.91 7.11
CA ALA A 20 -14.64 25.52 6.90
C ALA A 20 -14.57 26.34 5.61
N GLN A 21 -15.19 25.91 4.51
CA GLN A 21 -15.24 26.67 3.24
C GLN A 21 -15.84 28.07 3.38
N TYR A 22 -16.68 28.31 4.38
CA TYR A 22 -17.29 29.62 4.64
C TYR A 22 -16.59 30.38 5.76
N LEU A 23 -16.03 29.68 6.75
CA LEU A 23 -15.28 30.31 7.84
C LEU A 23 -13.84 30.71 7.44
N SER A 24 -13.14 29.95 6.59
CA SER A 24 -11.77 30.28 6.16
C SER A 24 -11.69 31.66 5.50
N PRO A 25 -12.55 31.99 4.51
CA PRO A 25 -12.54 33.33 3.92
C PRO A 25 -12.86 34.43 4.94
N LEU A 26 -13.72 34.15 5.93
CA LEU A 26 -14.03 35.09 7.02
C LEU A 26 -12.83 35.36 7.93
N ILE A 27 -11.98 34.36 8.15
CA ILE A 27 -10.75 34.49 8.94
C ILE A 27 -9.66 35.19 8.13
N GLU A 28 -9.41 34.72 6.91
CA GLU A 28 -8.27 35.14 6.08
C GLU A 28 -8.49 36.50 5.41
N LYS A 29 -9.67 36.73 4.82
CA LYS A 29 -9.98 37.97 4.07
C LYS A 29 -10.51 39.07 4.98
N TYR A 30 -11.25 38.72 6.04
CA TYR A 30 -11.95 39.66 6.90
C TYR A 30 -11.42 39.74 8.34
N CYS A 31 -10.35 39.01 8.65
CA CYS A 31 -9.68 39.01 9.97
C CYS A 31 -10.64 38.77 11.16
N LEU A 32 -11.68 37.96 10.97
CA LEU A 32 -12.59 37.58 12.05
C LEU A 32 -11.94 36.51 12.93
N SER A 33 -11.97 36.73 14.24
CA SER A 33 -11.52 35.75 15.23
C SER A 33 -12.70 34.91 15.74
N PHE A 34 -12.51 33.59 15.76
CA PHE A 34 -13.49 32.64 16.24
C PHE A 34 -12.92 31.83 17.40
N GLU A 35 -13.71 31.67 18.46
CA GLU A 35 -13.41 30.82 19.61
C GLU A 35 -14.38 29.64 19.66
N GLY A 36 -13.87 28.45 19.98
CA GLY A 36 -14.66 27.23 20.10
C GLY A 36 -14.71 26.72 21.54
N TYR A 37 -15.91 26.41 22.03
CA TYR A 37 -16.15 25.87 23.37
C TYR A 37 -16.84 24.51 23.27
N VAL A 38 -16.34 23.49 23.96
CA VAL A 38 -17.05 22.20 24.09
C VAL A 38 -18.22 22.40 25.06
N ILE A 39 -19.45 22.14 24.59
CA ILE A 39 -20.67 22.45 25.34
C ILE A 39 -21.04 21.29 26.28
N SER A 40 -20.71 20.05 25.90
CA SER A 40 -20.90 18.88 26.76
C SER A 40 -19.97 17.73 26.37
N VAL A 41 -19.74 16.82 27.33
CA VAL A 41 -18.98 15.59 27.12
C VAL A 41 -19.93 14.52 26.56
N PRO A 42 -19.59 13.85 25.44
CA PRO A 42 -20.43 12.82 24.87
C PRO A 42 -20.55 11.60 25.80
N LYS A 43 -21.69 10.91 25.76
CA LYS A 43 -21.96 9.75 26.65
C LYS A 43 -21.24 8.49 26.20
N ARG A 44 -21.01 8.33 24.90
CA ARG A 44 -20.21 7.25 24.32
C ARG A 44 -18.94 7.83 23.71
N SER A 45 -17.87 7.04 23.70
CA SER A 45 -16.56 7.46 23.19
C SER A 45 -16.54 7.82 21.70
N LEU A 46 -17.57 7.43 20.93
CA LEU A 46 -17.69 7.67 19.49
C LEU A 46 -18.77 8.71 19.13
N ASP A 47 -19.45 9.28 20.11
CA ASP A 47 -20.49 10.28 19.86
C ASP A 47 -19.84 11.63 19.48
N ALA A 48 -20.51 12.40 18.61
CA ALA A 48 -20.05 13.72 18.21
C ALA A 48 -19.91 14.67 19.42
N VAL A 49 -18.80 15.40 19.49
CA VAL A 49 -18.56 16.41 20.54
C VAL A 49 -19.29 17.71 20.17
N PRO A 50 -20.32 18.13 20.92
CA PRO A 50 -21.00 19.38 20.63
C PRO A 50 -20.08 20.54 20.97
N ILE A 51 -19.84 21.39 19.97
CA ILE A 51 -19.02 22.59 20.10
C ILE A 51 -19.85 23.84 19.77
N GLN A 52 -19.60 24.91 20.50
CA GLN A 52 -20.13 26.25 20.25
C GLN A 52 -19.01 27.11 19.71
N ILE A 53 -19.21 27.70 18.55
CA ILE A 53 -18.25 28.64 17.95
C ILE A 53 -18.80 30.06 18.12
N VAL A 54 -17.98 30.95 18.65
CA VAL A 54 -18.30 32.35 18.92
C VAL A 54 -17.34 33.23 18.14
N CYS A 55 -17.86 34.18 17.35
CA CYS A 55 -17.03 35.22 16.73
C CYS A 55 -16.81 36.33 17.75
N GLN A 56 -15.57 36.67 18.07
CA GLN A 56 -15.26 37.70 19.08
C GLN A 56 -15.38 39.14 18.56
N ASN A 57 -15.29 39.32 17.24
CA ASN A 57 -15.48 40.64 16.65
C ASN A 57 -16.97 40.84 16.37
N SER A 58 -17.56 41.86 17.00
CA SER A 58 -18.83 42.41 16.52
C SER A 58 -18.63 42.77 15.07
N ILE A 59 -19.24 42.00 14.17
CA ILE A 59 -19.29 42.35 12.76
C ILE A 59 -19.81 43.80 12.75
N PHE A 60 -19.01 44.72 12.18
CA PHE A 60 -19.28 46.15 12.06
C PHE A 60 -18.87 47.06 13.23
N ASN A 61 -17.65 47.58 13.14
CA ASN A 61 -17.39 48.97 13.49
C ASN A 61 -16.66 49.68 12.33
N GLY A 62 -17.44 50.18 11.36
CA GLY A 62 -17.10 51.46 10.71
C GLY A 62 -16.61 51.53 9.26
N LYS A 63 -16.83 50.55 8.36
CA LYS A 63 -16.52 50.73 6.92
C LYS A 63 -17.60 50.18 5.97
N LYS A 64 -18.63 51.00 5.71
CA LYS A 64 -19.64 50.77 4.67
C LYS A 64 -18.99 50.59 3.29
N GLY A 65 -19.07 49.38 2.72
CA GLY A 65 -18.59 49.03 1.39
C GLY A 65 -19.06 47.64 0.93
N CYS A 66 -18.91 47.34 -0.37
CA CYS A 66 -19.34 46.10 -1.03
C CYS A 66 -18.84 44.81 -0.32
N ASP A 67 -17.69 44.90 0.35
CA ASP A 67 -17.05 43.83 1.13
C ASP A 67 -17.87 43.38 2.36
N GLU A 68 -18.70 44.26 2.93
CA GLU A 68 -19.58 43.94 4.06
C GLU A 68 -20.69 42.95 3.66
N PHE A 69 -21.22 43.08 2.43
CA PHE A 69 -22.28 42.20 1.92
C PHE A 69 -21.78 40.79 1.67
N GLU A 70 -20.55 40.64 1.14
CA GLU A 70 -19.95 39.34 0.87
C GLU A 70 -19.61 38.60 2.17
N ALA A 71 -19.05 39.30 3.17
CA ALA A 71 -18.81 38.73 4.50
C ALA A 71 -20.11 38.27 5.18
N LEU A 72 -21.18 39.07 5.09
CA LEU A 72 -22.47 38.73 5.68
C LEU A 72 -23.13 37.54 4.97
N HIS A 73 -22.97 37.44 3.65
CA HIS A 73 -23.42 36.31 2.86
C HIS A 73 -22.66 35.01 3.20
N LEU A 74 -21.33 35.09 3.35
CA LEU A 74 -20.51 33.96 3.81
C LEU A 74 -20.91 33.51 5.21
N TRP A 75 -21.16 34.45 6.12
CA TRP A 75 -21.65 34.14 7.48
C TRP A 75 -23.04 33.50 7.46
N GLN A 76 -23.96 34.01 6.63
CA GLN A 76 -25.28 33.39 6.46
C GLN A 76 -25.18 31.96 5.91
N LYS A 77 -24.28 31.71 4.95
CA LYS A 77 -24.02 30.35 4.46
C LYS A 77 -23.43 29.45 5.54
N ALA A 78 -22.51 29.96 6.36
CA ALA A 78 -21.98 29.22 7.50
C ALA A 78 -23.10 28.85 8.50
N LEU A 79 -24.00 29.78 8.83
CA LEU A 79 -25.16 29.51 9.68
C LEU A 79 -26.12 28.49 9.06
N GLN A 80 -26.38 28.59 7.75
CA GLN A 80 -27.21 27.62 7.02
C GLN A 80 -26.61 26.22 7.08
N VAL A 81 -25.29 26.07 6.92
CA VAL A 81 -24.61 24.77 7.09
C VAL A 81 -24.78 24.22 8.50
N VAL A 82 -24.64 25.07 9.52
CA VAL A 82 -24.83 24.67 10.93
C VAL A 82 -26.28 24.27 11.21
N GLU A 83 -27.27 25.03 10.72
CA GLU A 83 -28.70 24.69 10.84
C GLU A 83 -29.04 23.40 10.08
N PHE A 84 -28.49 23.24 8.88
CA PHE A 84 -28.67 22.03 8.08
C PHE A 84 -28.09 20.81 8.80
N ALA A 85 -26.90 20.93 9.39
CA ALA A 85 -26.25 19.88 10.17
C ALA A 85 -26.97 19.57 11.50
N LYS A 86 -27.64 20.55 12.13
CA LYS A 86 -28.49 20.32 13.31
C LYS A 86 -29.73 19.50 12.98
N ASN A 87 -30.29 19.69 11.78
CA ASN A 87 -31.48 19.00 11.30
C ASN A 87 -31.19 17.66 10.62
N ARG A 88 -29.93 17.41 10.24
CA ARG A 88 -29.42 16.15 9.68
C ARG A 88 -28.03 15.91 10.29
N PRO A 89 -27.90 15.11 11.37
CA PRO A 89 -26.61 14.89 12.01
C PRO A 89 -25.60 14.41 10.95
N PRO A 90 -24.39 15.02 10.89
CA PRO A 90 -23.40 14.71 9.88
C PRO A 90 -22.86 13.30 10.14
N ASN A 91 -23.50 12.28 9.56
CA ASN A 91 -22.96 10.93 9.35
C ASN A 91 -23.98 9.93 8.75
N THR A 92 -25.30 10.19 8.81
CA THR A 92 -26.28 9.12 8.52
C THR A 92 -26.43 8.74 7.05
N THR A 93 -25.90 9.51 6.09
CA THR A 93 -26.02 9.18 4.64
C THR A 93 -24.76 9.50 3.84
N LYS A 94 -23.64 9.81 4.50
CA LYS A 94 -22.43 10.26 3.79
C LYS A 94 -21.82 9.13 2.95
N TYR A 95 -21.85 7.91 3.48
CA TYR A 95 -21.51 6.69 2.73
C TYR A 95 -22.32 6.55 1.44
N GLN A 96 -23.61 6.90 1.45
CA GLN A 96 -24.46 6.88 0.26
C GLN A 96 -24.05 7.95 -0.75
N GLN A 97 -23.74 9.18 -0.29
CA GLN A 97 -23.30 10.26 -1.16
C GLN A 97 -21.95 9.93 -1.83
N ASN A 98 -21.02 9.38 -1.07
CA ASN A 98 -19.70 8.95 -1.55
C ASN A 98 -19.84 7.81 -2.57
N PHE A 99 -20.70 6.84 -2.28
CA PHE A 99 -21.02 5.78 -3.21
C PHE A 99 -21.64 6.31 -4.51
N CYS A 100 -22.58 7.27 -4.42
CA CYS A 100 -23.13 7.93 -5.60
C CYS A 100 -22.08 8.73 -6.39
N LEU A 101 -21.11 9.36 -5.72
CA LEU A 101 -20.01 10.06 -6.36
C LEU A 101 -19.13 9.09 -7.15
N LEU A 102 -18.74 7.97 -6.54
CA LEU A 102 -17.97 6.91 -7.21
C LEU A 102 -18.70 6.43 -8.47
N LEU A 103 -19.98 6.07 -8.35
CA LEU A 103 -20.76 5.62 -9.49
C LEU A 103 -20.85 6.69 -10.58
N LYS A 104 -21.07 7.95 -10.20
CA LYS A 104 -21.16 9.06 -11.15
C LYS A 104 -19.85 9.27 -11.90
N GLU A 105 -18.71 9.25 -11.22
CA GLU A 105 -17.40 9.41 -11.85
C GLU A 105 -17.12 8.27 -12.84
N VAL A 106 -17.33 7.02 -12.42
CA VAL A 106 -17.07 5.84 -13.24
C VAL A 106 -18.02 5.75 -14.45
N LEU A 107 -19.31 6.04 -14.27
CA LEU A 107 -20.27 6.05 -15.37
C LEU A 107 -20.05 7.22 -16.33
N THR A 108 -19.46 8.33 -15.87
CA THR A 108 -19.07 9.44 -16.74
C THR A 108 -17.83 9.09 -17.55
N SER A 109 -16.84 8.42 -16.93
CA SER A 109 -15.58 8.09 -17.60
C SER A 109 -15.71 6.90 -18.55
N SER A 110 -16.44 5.85 -18.17
CA SER A 110 -16.37 4.54 -18.82
C SER A 110 -17.73 3.82 -18.89
N PRO A 111 -18.80 4.45 -19.42
CA PRO A 111 -20.14 3.86 -19.45
C PRO A 111 -20.23 2.58 -20.30
N HIS A 112 -19.35 2.45 -21.29
CA HIS A 112 -19.31 1.33 -22.24
C HIS A 112 -18.78 0.02 -21.63
N LEU A 113 -18.27 0.05 -20.39
CA LEU A 113 -17.72 -1.13 -19.69
C LEU A 113 -18.75 -1.83 -18.78
N PHE A 114 -20.00 -1.34 -18.76
CA PHE A 114 -21.08 -1.86 -17.91
C PHE A 114 -22.17 -2.52 -18.76
N THR A 115 -22.03 -3.82 -18.99
CA THR A 115 -22.98 -4.72 -19.65
C THR A 115 -23.48 -5.77 -18.66
N LYS A 116 -24.47 -6.58 -19.07
CA LYS A 116 -25.02 -7.66 -18.23
C LYS A 116 -24.07 -8.86 -18.22
N ASP A 117 -23.03 -8.78 -17.42
CA ASP A 117 -22.18 -9.92 -17.11
C ASP A 117 -22.72 -10.71 -15.92
N LYS A 118 -22.57 -12.03 -16.00
CA LYS A 118 -22.87 -12.95 -14.90
C LYS A 118 -21.56 -13.41 -14.27
N LYS A 119 -20.96 -12.55 -13.45
CA LYS A 119 -19.91 -13.00 -12.53
C LYS A 119 -20.53 -13.59 -11.27
N LYS A 120 -19.86 -14.59 -10.72
CA LYS A 120 -20.21 -15.19 -9.43
C LYS A 120 -19.24 -14.70 -8.37
N PHE A 121 -19.25 -13.40 -8.09
CA PHE A 121 -18.70 -12.95 -6.82
C PHE A 121 -19.75 -13.25 -5.75
N ILE A 122 -19.37 -13.93 -4.67
CA ILE A 122 -20.32 -14.34 -3.64
C ILE A 122 -19.88 -13.72 -2.32
N GLY A 123 -20.59 -12.67 -1.93
CA GLY A 123 -20.40 -11.98 -0.67
C GLY A 123 -20.93 -12.79 0.52
N PRO A 124 -20.63 -12.34 1.75
CA PRO A 124 -21.09 -13.02 2.95
C PRO A 124 -22.60 -12.85 3.15
N TRP A 125 -23.21 -13.82 3.83
CA TRP A 125 -24.57 -13.69 4.33
C TRP A 125 -24.62 -12.82 5.58
N PHE A 126 -25.75 -12.16 5.78
CA PHE A 126 -26.02 -11.35 6.97
C PHE A 126 -27.39 -11.73 7.53
N ARG A 127 -27.48 -11.82 8.87
CA ARG A 127 -28.79 -11.96 9.53
C ARG A 127 -29.50 -10.63 9.55
N LEU A 128 -30.76 -10.59 9.15
CA LEU A 128 -31.54 -9.36 9.17
C LEU A 128 -31.66 -8.77 10.60
N SER A 129 -31.68 -9.63 11.61
CA SER A 129 -31.70 -9.22 13.03
C SER A 129 -30.43 -8.49 13.50
N THR A 130 -29.32 -8.63 12.76
CA THR A 130 -28.05 -7.91 13.04
C THR A 130 -27.94 -6.57 12.33
N ILE A 131 -28.85 -6.27 11.40
CA ILE A 131 -28.81 -5.07 10.56
C ILE A 131 -29.73 -4.01 11.15
N MET A 132 -29.16 -3.11 11.94
CA MET A 132 -29.89 -2.00 12.55
C MET A 132 -29.15 -0.68 12.32
N TYR A 133 -29.67 0.12 11.39
CA TYR A 133 -29.17 1.46 11.10
C TYR A 133 -30.21 2.49 11.55
N PRO A 134 -29.90 3.39 12.50
CA PRO A 134 -30.83 4.41 13.02
C PRO A 134 -31.49 5.26 11.93
N GLU A 135 -30.81 5.46 10.82
CA GLU A 135 -31.24 6.24 9.66
C GLU A 135 -32.16 5.51 8.69
N ILE A 136 -32.23 4.18 8.76
CA ILE A 136 -33.10 3.37 7.91
C ILE A 136 -34.39 3.09 8.68
N CYS A 137 -35.47 3.78 8.30
CA CYS A 137 -36.75 3.72 9.02
C CYS A 137 -37.37 2.31 9.08
N ASN A 138 -37.21 1.50 8.02
CA ASN A 138 -37.77 0.15 7.95
C ASN A 138 -36.82 -0.78 7.16
N PRO A 139 -35.89 -1.48 7.85
CA PRO A 139 -34.96 -2.40 7.22
C PRO A 139 -35.65 -3.53 6.45
N GLN A 140 -36.78 -4.07 6.96
CA GLN A 140 -37.50 -5.14 6.28
C GLN A 140 -38.07 -4.67 4.93
N GLN A 141 -38.63 -3.47 4.88
CA GLN A 141 -39.16 -2.89 3.64
C GLN A 141 -38.02 -2.61 2.64
N ALA A 142 -36.92 -2.03 3.10
CA ALA A 142 -35.75 -1.76 2.24
C ALA A 142 -35.18 -3.05 1.64
N VAL A 143 -35.08 -4.12 2.42
CA VAL A 143 -34.64 -5.45 1.95
C VAL A 143 -35.61 -6.01 0.92
N LYS A 144 -36.92 -5.91 1.13
CA LYS A 144 -37.93 -6.38 0.17
C LYS A 144 -37.83 -5.64 -1.16
N GLU A 145 -37.64 -4.32 -1.14
CA GLU A 145 -37.46 -3.51 -2.33
C GLU A 145 -36.17 -3.88 -3.08
N LEU A 146 -35.05 -3.96 -2.37
CA LEU A 146 -33.76 -4.37 -2.94
C LEU A 146 -33.80 -5.79 -3.52
N SER A 147 -34.50 -6.71 -2.86
CA SER A 147 -34.70 -8.07 -3.35
C SER A 147 -35.59 -8.11 -4.59
N ALA A 148 -36.70 -7.34 -4.61
CA ALA A 148 -37.57 -7.22 -5.78
C ALA A 148 -36.84 -6.65 -7.00
N THR A 149 -35.86 -5.76 -6.78
CA THR A 149 -34.99 -5.23 -7.83
C THR A 149 -33.81 -6.13 -8.21
N GLY A 150 -33.58 -7.22 -7.48
CA GLY A 150 -32.51 -8.19 -7.75
C GLY A 150 -31.13 -7.83 -7.20
N TYR A 151 -31.00 -6.83 -6.33
CA TYR A 151 -29.73 -6.46 -5.67
C TYR A 151 -29.45 -7.28 -4.40
N LEU A 152 -30.47 -7.87 -3.79
CA LEU A 152 -30.34 -8.74 -2.62
C LEU A 152 -31.01 -10.10 -2.86
N TYR A 153 -30.34 -11.16 -2.44
CA TYR A 153 -30.95 -12.44 -2.18
C TYR A 153 -31.50 -12.48 -0.77
N LEU A 154 -32.77 -12.89 -0.68
CA LEU A 154 -33.47 -13.12 0.56
C LEU A 154 -33.62 -14.62 0.75
N PHE A 155 -33.10 -15.13 1.86
CA PHE A 155 -33.31 -16.51 2.26
C PHE A 155 -34.52 -16.58 3.19
N GLU A 156 -35.68 -16.87 2.61
CA GLU A 156 -36.93 -17.18 3.31
C GLU A 156 -37.28 -18.65 3.03
N ASP A 157 -36.68 -19.56 3.81
CA ASP A 157 -37.17 -20.93 4.03
C ASP A 157 -37.31 -21.81 2.76
N THR A 158 -36.19 -22.19 2.13
CA THR A 158 -36.21 -23.24 1.09
C THR A 158 -36.19 -24.63 1.71
N THR A 159 -37.04 -25.53 1.17
CA THR A 159 -37.24 -26.90 1.67
C THR A 159 -36.02 -27.83 1.56
N LYS A 160 -34.90 -27.38 0.95
CA LYS A 160 -33.61 -28.07 0.86
C LYS A 160 -32.48 -27.06 0.67
N LEU A 161 -31.48 -27.09 1.56
CA LEU A 161 -30.25 -26.31 1.47
C LEU A 161 -29.19 -27.04 0.64
N HIS A 162 -28.42 -26.32 -0.18
CA HIS A 162 -27.20 -26.86 -0.79
C HIS A 162 -26.04 -26.90 0.23
N ASP A 163 -25.08 -27.81 0.03
CA ASP A 163 -23.99 -28.05 0.99
C ASP A 163 -23.11 -26.81 1.24
N ASP A 164 -22.96 -25.94 0.24
CA ASP A 164 -22.19 -24.70 0.39
C ASP A 164 -22.98 -23.61 1.14
N GLU A 165 -24.30 -23.53 0.94
CA GLU A 165 -25.18 -22.62 1.70
C GLU A 165 -25.22 -23.01 3.19
N MET A 166 -25.13 -24.31 3.49
CA MET A 166 -25.04 -24.82 4.86
C MET A 166 -23.76 -24.36 5.57
N LYS A 167 -22.61 -24.41 4.89
CA LYS A 167 -21.34 -23.92 5.46
C LYS A 167 -21.41 -22.43 5.77
N ASP A 168 -21.97 -21.66 4.84
CA ASP A 168 -22.12 -20.22 4.99
C ASP A 168 -23.04 -19.88 6.17
N LEU A 169 -24.21 -20.52 6.28
CA LEU A 169 -25.14 -20.28 7.38
C LEU A 169 -24.57 -20.72 8.74
N LEU A 170 -23.81 -21.82 8.78
CA LEU A 170 -23.10 -22.25 9.98
C LEU A 170 -22.07 -21.21 10.46
N SER A 171 -21.43 -20.50 9.53
CA SER A 171 -20.48 -19.43 9.85
C SER A 171 -21.15 -18.22 10.52
N LEU A 172 -22.45 -18.02 10.32
CA LEU A 172 -23.23 -16.94 10.95
C LEU A 172 -23.62 -17.25 12.39
N LEU A 173 -23.52 -18.50 12.83
CA LEU A 173 -23.95 -18.93 14.17
C LEU A 173 -22.94 -18.57 15.25
N THR A 174 -23.44 -18.00 16.34
CA THR A 174 -22.63 -17.75 17.54
C THR A 174 -22.22 -19.08 18.17
N VAL A 175 -21.12 -19.06 18.93
CA VAL A 175 -20.61 -20.24 19.65
C VAL A 175 -21.66 -20.84 20.59
N SER A 176 -22.52 -20.02 21.20
CA SER A 176 -23.63 -20.48 22.04
C SER A 176 -24.71 -21.21 21.23
N GLU A 177 -25.12 -20.65 20.08
CA GLU A 177 -26.14 -21.26 19.23
C GLU A 177 -25.66 -22.60 18.66
N LEU A 178 -24.39 -22.68 18.23
CA LEU A 178 -23.78 -23.94 17.77
C LEU A 178 -23.77 -25.00 18.87
N ARG A 179 -23.45 -24.62 20.12
CA ARG A 179 -23.48 -25.54 21.27
C ARG A 179 -24.89 -26.05 21.55
N ASP A 180 -25.90 -25.19 21.49
CA ASP A 180 -27.29 -25.57 21.69
C ASP A 180 -27.78 -26.55 20.63
N ILE A 181 -27.44 -26.31 19.36
CA ILE A 181 -27.77 -27.19 18.24
C ILE A 181 -27.15 -28.57 18.48
N LEU A 182 -25.86 -28.61 18.83
CA LEU A 182 -25.15 -29.86 19.16
C LEU A 182 -25.79 -30.59 20.35
N CYS A 183 -26.17 -29.88 21.40
CA CYS A 183 -26.84 -30.47 22.57
C CYS A 183 -28.23 -31.03 22.23
N THR A 184 -28.94 -30.41 21.29
CA THR A 184 -30.28 -30.84 20.86
C THR A 184 -30.19 -32.08 19.98
N LEU A 185 -29.21 -32.12 19.07
CA LEU A 185 -28.91 -33.29 18.24
C LEU A 185 -28.51 -34.52 19.07
N ARG A 186 -27.81 -34.33 20.20
CA ARG A 186 -27.47 -35.42 21.13
C ARG A 186 -28.70 -36.06 21.82
N LYS A 187 -29.77 -35.29 21.99
CA LYS A 187 -31.02 -35.77 22.64
C LYS A 187 -31.94 -36.50 21.66
N GLY A 188 -31.77 -36.31 20.35
CA GLY A 188 -32.44 -37.07 19.31
C GLY A 188 -31.72 -38.41 19.09
N SER A 189 -32.45 -39.50 19.12
CA SER A 189 -31.96 -40.89 19.04
C SER A 189 -31.45 -41.27 17.63
N ASP A 190 -30.55 -40.49 17.03
CA ASP A 190 -30.02 -40.76 15.69
C ASP A 190 -28.66 -41.45 15.79
N ALA A 191 -28.61 -42.74 15.39
CA ALA A 191 -27.48 -43.64 15.62
C ALA A 191 -26.16 -43.19 14.95
N LEU A 192 -26.22 -42.25 14.00
CA LEU A 192 -25.07 -41.70 13.27
C LEU A 192 -24.22 -40.72 14.11
N LEU A 193 -24.84 -39.96 15.01
CA LEU A 193 -24.15 -38.95 15.83
C LEU A 193 -23.55 -39.53 17.13
N VAL A 194 -24.02 -40.70 17.56
CA VAL A 194 -23.53 -41.40 18.76
C VAL A 194 -22.07 -41.89 18.61
N LYS A 195 -21.55 -42.03 17.38
CA LYS A 195 -20.15 -42.42 17.12
C LYS A 195 -19.13 -41.30 17.26
N LEU A 196 -19.57 -40.04 17.32
CA LEU A 196 -18.70 -38.88 17.49
C LEU A 196 -18.57 -38.56 19.00
N ARG A 197 -17.59 -39.17 19.67
CA ARG A 197 -17.27 -38.87 21.07
C ARG A 197 -16.63 -37.48 21.18
N PHE A 198 -17.34 -36.53 21.78
CA PHE A 198 -16.77 -35.25 22.22
C PHE A 198 -16.54 -35.27 23.72
N ASP A 199 -15.28 -35.33 24.15
CA ASP A 199 -14.91 -35.12 25.54
C ASP A 199 -15.06 -33.64 25.89
N CYS A 200 -16.01 -33.34 26.78
CA CYS A 200 -16.54 -32.00 27.02
C CYS A 200 -15.73 -31.18 28.04
N HIS A 201 -14.39 -31.17 27.95
CA HIS A 201 -13.56 -30.48 28.95
C HIS A 201 -12.67 -29.33 28.45
N CYS A 202 -12.86 -28.80 27.24
CA CYS A 202 -12.01 -27.72 26.72
C CYS A 202 -12.73 -26.36 26.67
N GLN A 203 -12.07 -25.35 27.26
CA GLN A 203 -12.50 -23.95 27.29
C GLN A 203 -12.62 -23.33 25.90
N GLN A 204 -13.64 -22.47 25.77
CA GLN A 204 -13.95 -21.35 24.86
C GLN A 204 -13.38 -21.18 23.43
N PHE A 205 -12.49 -22.02 22.87
CA PHE A 205 -11.85 -21.70 21.57
C PHE A 205 -12.04 -22.69 20.41
N HIS A 206 -12.88 -23.71 20.52
CA HIS A 206 -12.94 -24.73 19.45
C HIS A 206 -14.35 -25.17 19.02
N ALA A 207 -15.44 -24.45 19.28
CA ALA A 207 -16.76 -24.94 18.82
C ALA A 207 -16.89 -25.00 17.28
N LEU A 208 -16.37 -24.00 16.56
CA LEU A 208 -16.34 -23.98 15.09
C LEU A 208 -15.28 -24.95 14.53
N ALA A 209 -14.09 -24.97 15.15
CA ALA A 209 -13.00 -25.88 14.80
C ALA A 209 -13.33 -27.34 15.10
N LEU A 210 -14.15 -27.65 16.12
CA LEU A 210 -14.70 -28.98 16.34
C LEU A 210 -15.68 -29.32 15.22
N LEU A 211 -16.70 -28.50 14.95
CA LEU A 211 -17.68 -28.80 13.89
C LEU A 211 -17.03 -29.03 12.51
N LEU A 212 -15.97 -28.29 12.18
CA LEU A 212 -15.19 -28.46 10.95
C LEU A 212 -14.17 -29.62 11.03
N ALA A 213 -13.53 -29.89 12.16
CA ALA A 213 -12.58 -31.01 12.33
C ALA A 213 -13.26 -32.39 12.49
N ILE A 214 -14.55 -32.41 12.81
CA ILE A 214 -15.37 -33.62 12.94
C ILE A 214 -15.73 -34.25 11.59
N LEU A 215 -15.56 -33.52 10.50
CA LEU A 215 -15.91 -33.90 9.14
C LEU A 215 -14.67 -34.44 8.41
N PRO A 216 -14.20 -35.68 8.64
CA PRO A 216 -12.87 -36.10 8.24
C PRO A 216 -12.90 -36.68 6.80
N SER A 217 -14.01 -36.48 6.08
CA SER A 217 -14.29 -37.09 4.78
C SER A 217 -15.40 -36.30 4.06
N PRO A 218 -15.20 -35.87 2.80
CA PRO A 218 -16.24 -35.20 2.02
C PRO A 218 -17.52 -36.04 1.89
N LYS A 219 -17.40 -37.38 1.89
CA LYS A 219 -18.57 -38.28 1.86
C LYS A 219 -19.40 -38.28 3.15
N LEU A 220 -18.82 -37.89 4.28
CA LEU A 220 -19.54 -37.79 5.55
C LEU A 220 -20.20 -36.42 5.73
N ILE A 221 -19.64 -35.37 5.10
CA ILE A 221 -20.18 -34.01 5.09
C ILE A 221 -21.55 -34.00 4.43
N ASP A 222 -21.65 -34.57 3.23
CA ASP A 222 -22.91 -34.63 2.47
C ASP A 222 -24.00 -35.35 3.27
N VAL A 223 -23.65 -36.42 4.00
CA VAL A 223 -24.62 -37.18 4.83
C VAL A 223 -25.09 -36.37 6.05
N ILE A 224 -24.20 -35.59 6.66
CA ILE A 224 -24.53 -34.75 7.83
C ILE A 224 -25.32 -33.52 7.40
N PHE A 225 -24.93 -32.86 6.31
CA PHE A 225 -25.63 -31.69 5.78
C PHE A 225 -26.99 -32.03 5.18
N GLN A 226 -27.21 -33.27 4.73
CA GLN A 226 -28.53 -33.78 4.36
C GLN A 226 -29.42 -34.16 5.56
N ASN A 227 -28.95 -34.01 6.81
CA ASN A 227 -29.79 -34.30 7.98
C ASN A 227 -30.88 -33.22 8.14
N PRO A 228 -32.17 -33.57 8.01
CA PRO A 228 -33.27 -32.61 8.03
C PRO A 228 -33.47 -31.95 9.40
N VAL A 229 -33.05 -32.61 10.50
CA VAL A 229 -33.11 -32.05 11.86
C VAL A 229 -32.05 -30.97 12.02
N LEU A 230 -30.83 -31.19 11.53
CA LEU A 230 -29.77 -30.19 11.54
C LEU A 230 -30.15 -28.97 10.70
N GLN A 231 -30.63 -29.18 9.47
CA GLN A 231 -31.09 -28.10 8.60
C GLN A 231 -32.17 -27.25 9.29
N ARG A 232 -33.18 -27.91 9.87
CA ARG A 232 -34.25 -27.22 10.60
C ARG A 232 -33.73 -26.41 11.80
N LEU A 233 -32.83 -26.99 12.61
CA LEU A 233 -32.27 -26.30 13.78
C LEU A 233 -31.41 -25.10 13.40
N ILE A 234 -30.69 -25.17 12.28
CA ILE A 234 -29.93 -24.04 11.74
C ILE A 234 -30.91 -22.94 11.29
N LEU A 235 -31.90 -23.29 10.47
CA LEU A 235 -32.91 -22.35 9.96
C LEU A 235 -33.69 -21.63 11.07
N GLU A 236 -34.10 -22.37 12.11
CA GLU A 236 -34.77 -21.81 13.28
C GLU A 236 -33.91 -20.80 14.05
N ARG A 237 -32.58 -20.88 13.95
CA ARG A 237 -31.63 -20.00 14.66
C ARG A 237 -31.07 -18.87 13.79
N THR A 238 -30.91 -19.09 12.50
CA THR A 238 -30.41 -18.07 11.57
C THR A 238 -31.47 -17.06 11.19
N GLU A 239 -32.76 -17.42 11.28
CA GLU A 239 -33.89 -16.60 10.86
C GLU A 239 -33.72 -16.09 9.42
N ILE A 240 -34.21 -14.89 9.11
CA ILE A 240 -34.10 -14.27 7.79
C ILE A 240 -32.64 -13.86 7.55
N CYS A 241 -32.03 -14.45 6.54
CA CYS A 241 -30.70 -14.10 6.06
C CYS A 241 -30.78 -13.40 4.72
N ILE A 242 -29.93 -12.40 4.52
CA ILE A 242 -29.81 -11.65 3.28
C ILE A 242 -28.36 -11.71 2.79
N ARG A 243 -28.18 -11.62 1.47
CA ARG A 243 -26.87 -11.51 0.84
C ARG A 243 -26.98 -10.60 -0.37
N THR A 244 -25.93 -9.87 -0.70
CA THR A 244 -25.85 -9.14 -1.98
C THR A 244 -25.93 -10.14 -3.15
N SER A 245 -26.66 -9.81 -4.21
CA SER A 245 -26.66 -10.67 -5.39
C SER A 245 -25.27 -10.65 -6.05
N PRO A 246 -24.79 -11.77 -6.61
CA PRO A 246 -23.52 -11.84 -7.31
C PRO A 246 -23.40 -10.84 -8.45
N GLU A 247 -24.52 -10.56 -9.14
CA GLU A 247 -24.59 -9.54 -10.18
C GLU A 247 -24.34 -8.14 -9.61
N ALA A 248 -24.94 -7.79 -8.48
CA ALA A 248 -24.75 -6.50 -7.83
C ALA A 248 -23.31 -6.33 -7.31
N GLU A 249 -22.79 -7.38 -6.68
CA GLU A 249 -21.46 -7.36 -6.10
C GLU A 249 -20.37 -7.26 -7.17
N SER A 250 -20.52 -7.98 -8.28
CA SER A 250 -19.65 -7.82 -9.44
C SER A 250 -19.65 -6.40 -9.99
N LEU A 251 -20.82 -5.74 -10.04
CA LEU A 251 -20.93 -4.36 -10.53
C LEU A 251 -20.23 -3.37 -9.60
N PHE A 252 -20.39 -3.53 -8.29
CA PHE A 252 -19.74 -2.67 -7.30
C PHE A 252 -18.24 -2.87 -7.27
N TRP A 253 -17.80 -4.14 -7.30
CA TRP A 253 -16.38 -4.48 -7.39
C TRP A 253 -15.73 -3.87 -8.64
N ARG A 254 -16.38 -3.98 -9.80
CA ARG A 254 -15.93 -3.35 -11.06
C ARG A 254 -15.84 -1.83 -10.93
N ALA A 255 -16.87 -1.20 -10.36
CA ALA A 255 -16.91 0.25 -10.18
C ALA A 255 -15.78 0.74 -9.26
N GLU A 256 -15.53 0.05 -8.14
CA GLU A 256 -14.42 0.37 -7.25
C GLU A 256 -13.06 0.25 -7.92
N ARG A 257 -12.83 -0.83 -8.68
CA ARG A 257 -11.54 -1.03 -9.36
C ARG A 257 -11.30 0.02 -10.45
N LEU A 258 -12.34 0.40 -11.21
CA LEU A 258 -12.24 1.47 -12.21
C LEU A 258 -12.02 2.85 -11.57
N PHE A 259 -12.52 3.05 -10.35
CA PHE A 259 -12.36 4.32 -9.62
C PHE A 259 -10.97 4.45 -8.99
N PHE A 260 -10.50 3.45 -8.25
CA PHE A 260 -9.23 3.53 -7.52
C PHE A 260 -8.02 3.08 -8.35
N LEU A 261 -8.22 2.19 -9.32
CA LEU A 261 -7.16 1.62 -10.16
C LEU A 261 -6.03 0.95 -9.37
N ASN A 262 -6.29 0.54 -8.13
CA ASN A 262 -5.34 -0.22 -7.31
C ASN A 262 -6.09 -1.20 -6.41
N GLY A 263 -5.35 -2.15 -5.82
CA GLY A 263 -5.87 -3.17 -4.91
C GLY A 263 -6.07 -2.71 -3.47
N GLU A 264 -5.41 -1.61 -3.07
CA GLU A 264 -5.24 -1.20 -1.66
C GLU A 264 -6.40 -0.35 -1.15
N GLN A 265 -7.05 0.41 -2.03
CA GLN A 265 -8.18 1.27 -1.69
C GLN A 265 -9.53 0.59 -1.92
N ASP A 266 -10.49 0.94 -1.09
CA ASP A 266 -11.89 0.55 -1.15
C ASP A 266 -12.79 1.74 -0.71
N LEU A 267 -14.09 1.49 -0.50
CA LEU A 267 -15.03 2.53 -0.05
C LEU A 267 -14.67 3.16 1.30
N SER A 268 -13.84 2.53 2.13
CA SER A 268 -13.36 3.12 3.38
C SER A 268 -12.46 4.33 3.15
N ALA A 269 -11.85 4.47 1.96
CA ALA A 269 -11.06 5.65 1.60
C ALA A 269 -11.88 6.94 1.69
N PHE A 270 -13.18 6.90 1.35
CA PHE A 270 -14.07 8.04 1.52
C PHE A 270 -14.32 8.36 2.99
N LEU A 271 -14.52 7.33 3.81
CA LEU A 271 -14.72 7.49 5.25
C LEU A 271 -13.49 8.13 5.90
N LEU A 272 -12.28 7.74 5.49
CA LEU A 272 -11.04 8.34 6.00
C LEU A 272 -10.92 9.83 5.66
N VAL A 273 -11.40 10.25 4.48
CA VAL A 273 -11.50 11.67 4.12
C VAL A 273 -12.54 12.39 4.96
N ASP A 274 -13.69 11.76 5.16
CA ASP A 274 -14.81 12.34 5.91
C ASP A 274 -14.50 12.52 7.39
N LEU A 275 -13.71 11.60 7.96
CA LEU A 275 -13.18 11.68 9.31
C LEU A 275 -12.00 12.67 9.41
N GLY A 276 -11.52 13.22 8.30
CA GLY A 276 -10.36 14.11 8.25
C GLY A 276 -9.03 13.42 8.58
N ILE A 277 -8.99 12.08 8.51
CA ILE A 277 -7.79 11.28 8.74
C ILE A 277 -6.85 11.37 7.53
N VAL A 278 -7.43 11.35 6.32
CA VAL A 278 -6.68 11.45 5.06
C VAL A 278 -7.10 12.71 4.32
N LYS A 279 -6.11 13.47 3.85
CA LYS A 279 -6.30 14.62 2.96
C LYS A 279 -5.54 14.34 1.67
N TYR A 280 -6.23 14.20 0.54
CA TYR A 280 -5.58 14.01 -0.76
C TYR A 280 -5.00 15.32 -1.32
N PRO A 281 -3.96 15.25 -2.16
CA PRO A 281 -3.41 16.44 -2.83
C PRO A 281 -4.41 17.03 -3.82
N THR A 282 -4.21 18.32 -4.15
CA THR A 282 -5.00 18.99 -5.18
C THR A 282 -4.23 19.00 -6.49
N TYR A 283 -4.87 18.51 -7.56
CA TYR A 283 -4.35 18.44 -8.93
C TYR A 283 -5.51 18.38 -9.92
N ASN A 284 -5.22 18.56 -11.21
CA ASN A 284 -6.21 18.44 -12.27
C ASN A 284 -6.22 17.03 -12.88
N CYS A 285 -7.39 16.40 -12.96
CA CYS A 285 -7.56 15.16 -13.69
C CYS A 285 -7.76 15.46 -15.19
N ILE A 286 -6.68 15.34 -15.98
CA ILE A 286 -6.70 15.55 -17.43
C ILE A 286 -6.78 14.19 -18.11
N ILE A 287 -8.00 13.72 -18.37
CA ILE A 287 -8.25 12.39 -18.96
C ILE A 287 -8.40 12.52 -20.48
N LEU A 288 -7.42 12.03 -21.24
CA LEU A 288 -7.44 12.03 -22.71
C LEU A 288 -7.68 10.64 -23.29
N GLU A 289 -7.19 9.60 -22.62
CA GLU A 289 -7.28 8.20 -23.08
C GLU A 289 -7.97 7.33 -22.04
N GLN A 290 -8.72 6.32 -22.49
CA GLN A 290 -9.31 5.30 -21.63
C GLN A 290 -8.29 4.20 -21.35
N ILE A 291 -8.31 3.64 -20.13
CA ILE A 291 -7.42 2.54 -19.74
C ILE A 291 -7.83 1.26 -20.48
N PHE A 292 -9.12 0.92 -20.41
CA PHE A 292 -9.68 -0.22 -21.11
C PHE A 292 -10.35 0.26 -22.39
N SER A 293 -9.90 -0.27 -23.53
CA SER A 293 -10.45 0.12 -24.83
C SER A 293 -11.81 -0.52 -25.11
N ASN A 294 -12.08 -1.68 -24.52
CA ASN A 294 -13.31 -2.43 -24.68
C ASN A 294 -13.58 -3.31 -23.45
N GLU A 295 -14.80 -3.84 -23.39
CA GLU A 295 -15.27 -4.72 -22.32
C GLU A 295 -14.46 -6.02 -22.22
N SER A 296 -14.03 -6.60 -23.34
CA SER A 296 -13.25 -7.84 -23.34
C SER A 296 -11.89 -7.67 -22.65
N ASP A 297 -11.26 -6.50 -22.81
CA ASP A 297 -9.98 -6.16 -22.17
C ASP A 297 -10.15 -6.02 -20.65
N LEU A 298 -11.22 -5.32 -20.23
CA LEU A 298 -11.58 -5.24 -18.81
C LEU A 298 -11.85 -6.64 -18.25
N LEU A 299 -12.71 -7.45 -18.88
CA LEU A 299 -13.04 -8.79 -18.40
C LEU A 299 -11.82 -9.69 -18.27
N ALA A 300 -10.90 -9.64 -19.23
CA ALA A 300 -9.64 -10.37 -19.15
C ALA A 300 -8.77 -9.89 -17.98
N TYR A 301 -8.72 -8.57 -17.75
CA TYR A 301 -8.00 -7.99 -16.60
C TYR A 301 -8.60 -8.44 -15.27
N GLU A 302 -9.93 -8.39 -15.13
CA GLU A 302 -10.62 -8.82 -13.92
C GLU A 302 -10.40 -10.32 -13.65
N GLU A 303 -10.49 -11.17 -14.67
CA GLU A 303 -10.19 -12.61 -14.53
C GLU A 303 -8.74 -12.85 -14.11
N ALA A 304 -7.79 -12.07 -14.62
CA ALA A 304 -6.40 -12.17 -14.18
C ALA A 304 -6.22 -11.80 -12.70
N ILE A 305 -6.96 -10.81 -12.20
CA ILE A 305 -6.98 -10.46 -10.76
C ILE A 305 -7.56 -11.60 -9.93
N GLU A 306 -8.66 -12.22 -10.38
CA GLU A 306 -9.25 -13.37 -9.68
C GLU A 306 -8.24 -14.51 -9.56
N VAL A 307 -7.51 -14.83 -10.64
CA VAL A 307 -6.43 -15.83 -10.60
C VAL A 307 -5.31 -15.43 -9.64
N ALA A 308 -4.97 -14.14 -9.56
CA ALA A 308 -3.97 -13.62 -8.62
C ALA A 308 -4.41 -13.79 -7.15
N GLN A 309 -5.68 -13.51 -6.85
CA GLN A 309 -6.23 -13.72 -5.51
C GLN A 309 -6.26 -15.21 -5.14
N VAL A 310 -6.65 -16.08 -6.08
CA VAL A 310 -6.71 -17.53 -5.83
C VAL A 310 -5.34 -18.11 -5.56
N ILE A 311 -4.28 -17.69 -6.28
CA ILE A 311 -2.92 -18.20 -6.01
C ILE A 311 -2.42 -17.75 -4.63
N ASP A 312 -2.67 -16.50 -4.23
CA ASP A 312 -2.29 -15.98 -2.91
C ASP A 312 -2.96 -16.78 -1.80
N GLN A 313 -4.29 -16.93 -1.86
CA GLN A 313 -5.04 -17.73 -0.89
C GLN A 313 -4.61 -19.20 -0.88
N SER A 314 -4.36 -19.78 -2.05
CA SER A 314 -3.93 -21.18 -2.16
C SER A 314 -2.54 -21.40 -1.55
N LEU A 315 -1.64 -20.42 -1.60
CA LEU A 315 -0.34 -20.50 -0.96
C LEU A 315 -0.46 -20.47 0.56
N ASP A 316 -1.33 -19.60 1.09
CA ASP A 316 -1.62 -19.53 2.53
C ASP A 316 -2.25 -20.83 3.05
N GLU A 317 -3.15 -21.42 2.27
CA GLU A 317 -3.82 -22.70 2.56
C GLU A 317 -2.96 -23.94 2.26
N ASN A 318 -1.75 -23.77 1.69
CA ASN A 318 -0.88 -24.83 1.20
C ASN A 318 -1.55 -25.78 0.17
N ASN A 319 -2.46 -25.25 -0.66
CA ASN A 319 -3.13 -25.99 -1.72
C ASN A 319 -2.32 -25.99 -3.03
N PHE A 320 -1.32 -26.86 -3.09
CA PHE A 320 -0.36 -26.90 -4.21
C PHE A 320 -0.99 -27.22 -5.57
N GLU A 321 -2.10 -27.97 -5.62
CA GLU A 321 -2.78 -28.29 -6.87
C GLU A 321 -3.39 -27.02 -7.50
N LEU A 322 -4.06 -26.19 -6.70
CA LEU A 322 -4.62 -24.93 -7.18
C LEU A 322 -3.53 -23.94 -7.59
N VAL A 323 -2.41 -23.88 -6.86
CA VAL A 323 -1.25 -23.06 -7.24
C VAL A 323 -0.76 -23.45 -8.64
N LEU A 324 -0.56 -24.73 -8.90
CA LEU A 324 -0.12 -25.21 -10.22
C LEU A 324 -1.13 -24.90 -11.33
N ARG A 325 -2.44 -25.03 -11.05
CA ARG A 325 -3.49 -24.66 -12.00
C ARG A 325 -3.46 -23.16 -12.31
N CYS A 326 -3.28 -22.30 -11.32
CA CYS A 326 -3.18 -20.85 -11.52
C CYS A 326 -1.96 -20.49 -12.38
N ILE A 327 -0.81 -21.13 -12.13
CA ILE A 327 0.40 -20.97 -12.95
C ILE A 327 0.12 -21.36 -14.40
N MET A 328 -0.51 -22.52 -14.63
CA MET A 328 -0.85 -22.98 -15.99
C MET A 328 -1.80 -22.03 -16.72
N ILE A 329 -2.83 -21.52 -16.01
CA ILE A 329 -3.78 -20.54 -16.58
C ILE A 329 -3.03 -19.27 -16.98
N ALA A 330 -2.24 -18.70 -16.06
CA ALA A 330 -1.48 -17.48 -16.31
C ALA A 330 -0.50 -17.66 -17.48
N ASP A 331 0.23 -18.77 -17.50
CA ASP A 331 1.19 -19.09 -18.56
C ASP A 331 0.52 -19.30 -19.93
N SER A 332 -0.69 -19.87 -19.98
CA SER A 332 -1.43 -20.04 -21.24
C SER A 332 -1.98 -18.73 -21.82
N ARG A 333 -2.18 -17.72 -20.97
CA ARG A 333 -2.88 -16.47 -21.31
C ARG A 333 -1.96 -15.25 -21.40
N ILE A 334 -0.74 -15.36 -20.91
CA ILE A 334 0.25 -14.31 -21.05
C ILE A 334 0.56 -14.09 -22.53
N SER A 335 0.47 -12.84 -22.95
CA SER A 335 0.71 -12.42 -24.33
C SER A 335 1.85 -11.40 -24.37
N CYS A 336 2.61 -11.41 -25.47
CA CYS A 336 3.67 -10.44 -25.67
C CYS A 336 3.07 -9.03 -25.76
N CYS A 337 3.74 -8.06 -25.13
CA CYS A 337 3.42 -6.66 -25.37
C CYS A 337 3.55 -6.36 -26.87
N PRO A 338 2.62 -5.60 -27.47
CA PRO A 338 2.63 -5.37 -28.92
C PRO A 338 3.94 -4.70 -29.37
N GLU A 339 4.60 -5.31 -30.37
CA GLU A 339 5.87 -4.88 -30.98
C GLU A 339 5.86 -3.42 -31.50
N LYS A 340 4.67 -2.84 -31.71
CA LYS A 340 4.50 -1.44 -32.16
C LYS A 340 5.09 -0.37 -31.23
N LEU A 341 5.44 -0.73 -29.99
CA LEU A 341 6.17 0.15 -29.07
C LEU A 341 7.65 0.37 -29.47
N ILE A 342 8.21 -0.44 -30.37
CA ILE A 342 9.66 -0.46 -30.66
C ILE A 342 10.01 0.35 -31.93
N ASP A 343 9.09 0.48 -32.90
CA ASP A 343 9.36 1.09 -34.22
C ASP A 343 9.08 2.61 -34.29
N SER A 344 8.58 3.23 -33.23
CA SER A 344 8.44 4.69 -33.15
C SER A 344 9.67 5.29 -32.48
N THR A 345 10.17 6.40 -33.03
CA THR A 345 11.40 7.08 -32.60
C THR A 345 11.32 7.64 -31.15
N SER A 346 10.16 7.49 -30.51
CA SER A 346 9.98 7.39 -29.07
C SER A 346 8.97 6.27 -28.83
N PRO A 347 9.27 5.20 -28.06
CA PRO A 347 8.21 4.31 -27.58
C PRO A 347 7.10 5.17 -26.98
N ASP A 348 5.84 4.83 -27.23
CA ASP A 348 4.72 5.51 -26.58
C ASP A 348 4.76 5.20 -25.08
N LEU A 349 5.57 5.97 -24.35
CA LEU A 349 5.86 5.78 -22.92
C LEU A 349 4.59 5.88 -22.06
N MET A 350 3.54 6.54 -22.59
CA MET A 350 2.19 6.57 -22.04
C MET A 350 1.60 5.15 -21.99
N ALA A 351 1.75 4.38 -23.07
CA ALA A 351 1.27 3.01 -23.16
C ALA A 351 2.01 2.06 -22.18
N ILE A 352 3.24 2.38 -21.76
CA ILE A 352 4.00 1.54 -20.83
C ILE A 352 3.40 1.56 -19.43
N PHE A 353 3.12 2.74 -18.86
CA PHE A 353 2.52 2.75 -17.52
C PHE A 353 1.04 2.33 -17.57
N GLN A 354 0.33 2.58 -18.68
CA GLN A 354 -1.02 2.03 -18.85
C GLN A 354 -1.02 0.50 -18.95
N SER A 355 0.06 -0.11 -19.45
CA SER A 355 0.17 -1.58 -19.55
C SER A 355 0.09 -2.31 -18.20
N CYS A 356 0.33 -1.62 -17.08
CA CYS A 356 0.14 -2.21 -15.75
C CYS A 356 -1.34 -2.54 -15.44
N PHE A 357 -2.27 -1.94 -16.19
CA PHE A 357 -3.70 -2.23 -16.15
C PHE A 357 -4.13 -3.25 -17.22
N SER A 358 -3.26 -4.20 -17.56
CA SER A 358 -3.56 -5.26 -18.54
C SER A 358 -3.59 -6.64 -17.88
N ALA A 359 -4.39 -7.55 -18.45
CA ALA A 359 -4.45 -8.94 -18.00
C ALA A 359 -3.06 -9.62 -18.01
N SER A 360 -2.29 -9.38 -19.08
CA SER A 360 -0.94 -9.93 -19.23
C SER A 360 -0.02 -9.48 -18.09
N TRP A 361 -0.10 -8.20 -17.69
CA TRP A 361 0.69 -7.70 -16.57
C TRP A 361 0.31 -8.35 -15.23
N VAL A 362 -0.98 -8.57 -14.97
CA VAL A 362 -1.41 -9.29 -13.75
C VAL A 362 -0.95 -10.75 -13.79
N TYR A 363 -1.12 -11.45 -14.92
CA TYR A 363 -0.61 -12.81 -15.09
C TYR A 363 0.92 -12.90 -14.91
N SER A 364 1.68 -11.88 -15.30
CA SER A 364 3.12 -11.86 -15.05
C SER A 364 3.47 -11.89 -13.56
N LYS A 365 2.62 -11.30 -12.70
CA LYS A 365 2.78 -11.36 -11.23
C LYS A 365 2.42 -12.75 -10.70
N VAL A 366 1.35 -13.36 -11.21
CA VAL A 366 0.96 -14.74 -10.88
C VAL A 366 2.09 -15.71 -11.22
N ILE A 367 2.67 -15.59 -12.41
CA ILE A 367 3.81 -16.40 -12.84
C ILE A 367 5.03 -16.15 -11.94
N LEU A 368 5.32 -14.90 -11.59
CA LEU A 368 6.44 -14.56 -10.71
C LEU A 368 6.32 -15.21 -9.32
N LEU A 369 5.12 -15.18 -8.74
CA LEU A 369 4.83 -15.85 -7.48
C LEU A 369 4.93 -17.37 -7.64
N GLY A 370 4.40 -17.90 -8.75
CA GLY A 370 4.53 -19.31 -9.12
C GLY A 370 5.96 -19.79 -9.29
N ILE A 371 6.85 -18.97 -9.85
CA ILE A 371 8.29 -19.24 -9.93
C ILE A 371 8.89 -19.41 -8.53
N SER A 372 8.55 -18.53 -7.60
CA SER A 372 9.04 -18.62 -6.21
C SER A 372 8.57 -19.92 -5.54
N PHE A 373 7.31 -20.31 -5.75
CA PHE A 373 6.79 -21.61 -5.31
C PHE A 373 7.55 -22.78 -5.93
N LEU A 374 7.76 -22.77 -7.25
CA LEU A 374 8.48 -23.85 -7.95
C LEU A 374 9.94 -23.96 -7.51
N GLU A 375 10.61 -22.84 -7.25
CA GLU A 375 11.98 -22.80 -6.72
C GLU A 375 12.03 -23.42 -5.31
N CYS A 376 11.06 -23.13 -4.44
CA CYS A 376 10.93 -23.77 -3.12
C CYS A 376 10.75 -25.29 -3.23
N GLU A 377 9.94 -25.75 -4.19
CA GLU A 377 9.75 -27.17 -4.52
C GLU A 377 10.92 -27.78 -5.32
N ARG A 378 12.00 -27.03 -5.55
CA ARG A 378 13.19 -27.44 -6.33
C ARG A 378 12.88 -27.83 -7.78
N ARG A 379 11.76 -27.37 -8.33
CA ARG A 379 11.34 -27.56 -9.72
C ARG A 379 11.96 -26.50 -10.63
N TYR A 380 13.29 -26.36 -10.57
CA TYR A 380 14.03 -25.31 -11.27
C TYR A 380 13.85 -25.32 -12.79
N LYS A 381 13.61 -26.50 -13.41
CA LYS A 381 13.35 -26.57 -14.86
C LYS A 381 12.08 -25.84 -15.27
N ASP A 382 11.03 -25.96 -14.47
CA ASP A 382 9.75 -25.31 -14.72
C ASP A 382 9.86 -23.80 -14.44
N ALA A 383 10.56 -23.42 -13.37
CA ALA A 383 10.88 -22.04 -13.06
C ALA A 383 11.67 -21.36 -14.20
N ILE A 384 12.71 -22.02 -14.73
CA ILE A 384 13.50 -21.55 -15.88
C ILE A 384 12.64 -21.34 -17.12
N HIS A 385 11.69 -22.25 -17.41
CA HIS A 385 10.78 -22.10 -18.53
C HIS A 385 9.94 -20.82 -18.39
N LEU A 386 9.31 -20.63 -17.23
CA LEU A 386 8.48 -19.46 -16.95
C LEU A 386 9.30 -18.15 -16.95
N LEU A 387 10.52 -18.16 -16.40
CA LEU A 387 11.40 -17.00 -16.40
C LEU A 387 11.79 -16.57 -17.83
N ARG A 388 12.04 -17.52 -18.73
CA ARG A 388 12.27 -17.23 -20.15
C ARG A 388 11.02 -16.64 -20.80
N ARG A 389 9.85 -17.24 -20.54
CA ARG A 389 8.58 -16.72 -21.05
C ARG A 389 8.31 -15.28 -20.59
N LEU A 390 8.57 -14.96 -19.33
CA LEU A 390 8.46 -13.57 -18.84
C LEU A 390 9.41 -12.62 -19.57
N LEU A 391 10.67 -13.01 -19.77
CA LEU A 391 11.66 -12.22 -20.49
C LEU A 391 11.33 -12.05 -21.98
N ASP A 392 10.66 -13.01 -22.60
CA ASP A 392 10.24 -12.93 -24.00
C ASP A 392 8.98 -12.05 -24.16
N CYS A 393 8.01 -12.14 -23.24
CA CYS A 393 6.75 -11.40 -23.33
C CYS A 393 6.85 -9.91 -22.92
N PHE A 394 7.77 -9.56 -22.02
CA PHE A 394 7.88 -8.23 -21.42
C PHE A 394 9.23 -7.61 -21.71
N THR A 395 9.39 -7.02 -22.89
CA THR A 395 10.65 -6.41 -23.35
C THR A 395 11.01 -5.09 -22.66
N CYS A 396 10.00 -4.39 -22.12
CA CYS A 396 10.12 -3.08 -21.49
C CYS A 396 9.54 -3.05 -20.07
N ASP A 397 10.10 -3.85 -19.16
CA ASP A 397 9.61 -3.98 -17.78
C ASP A 397 10.75 -3.87 -16.76
N THR A 398 10.53 -3.12 -15.69
CA THR A 398 11.52 -2.85 -14.63
C THR A 398 11.90 -4.12 -13.86
N ARG A 399 11.04 -5.15 -13.87
CA ARG A 399 11.27 -6.45 -13.21
C ARG A 399 12.18 -7.39 -14.00
N ARG A 400 12.52 -7.06 -15.26
CA ARG A 400 13.44 -7.87 -16.10
C ARG A 400 14.77 -8.16 -15.42
N GLY A 401 15.31 -7.19 -14.69
CA GLY A 401 16.52 -7.38 -13.88
C GLY A 401 16.38 -8.50 -12.86
N TYR A 402 15.27 -8.54 -12.13
CA TYR A 402 15.01 -9.59 -11.15
C TYR A 402 14.88 -10.95 -11.84
N TRP A 403 14.09 -11.05 -12.93
CA TRP A 403 13.90 -12.30 -13.67
C TRP A 403 15.22 -12.83 -14.26
N THR A 404 16.07 -11.96 -14.80
CA THR A 404 17.36 -12.38 -15.36
C THR A 404 18.31 -12.88 -14.26
N VAL A 405 18.30 -12.23 -13.09
CA VAL A 405 19.07 -12.71 -11.93
C VAL A 405 18.57 -14.09 -11.50
N ARG A 406 17.26 -14.29 -11.36
CA ARG A 406 16.66 -15.59 -11.00
C ARG A 406 16.96 -16.66 -12.03
N LEU A 407 16.81 -16.37 -13.32
CA LEU A 407 17.12 -17.30 -14.41
C LEU A 407 18.58 -17.76 -14.35
N SER A 408 19.49 -16.82 -14.14
CA SER A 408 20.92 -17.11 -14.01
C SER A 408 21.22 -17.96 -12.75
N VAL A 409 20.52 -17.73 -11.64
CA VAL A 409 20.62 -18.54 -10.40
C VAL A 409 20.13 -19.97 -10.64
N ASP A 410 18.94 -20.13 -11.21
CA ASP A 410 18.30 -21.42 -11.39
C ASP A 410 19.07 -22.31 -12.39
N LEU A 411 19.71 -21.70 -13.39
CA LEU A 411 20.63 -22.38 -14.30
C LEU A 411 21.85 -22.97 -13.57
N GLU A 412 22.35 -22.33 -12.50
CA GLU A 412 23.39 -22.91 -11.65
C GLU A 412 22.85 -24.11 -10.85
N HIS A 413 21.62 -24.03 -10.35
CA HIS A 413 20.99 -25.12 -9.58
C HIS A 413 20.83 -26.41 -10.41
N ILE A 414 20.59 -26.30 -11.72
CA ILE A 414 20.52 -27.47 -12.62
C ILE A 414 21.88 -27.88 -13.22
N GLY A 415 22.98 -27.24 -12.80
CA GLY A 415 24.33 -27.61 -13.25
C GLY A 415 24.75 -27.03 -14.62
N CYS A 416 24.15 -25.92 -15.06
CA CYS A 416 24.45 -25.23 -16.33
C CYS A 416 25.19 -23.89 -16.12
N PRO A 417 26.42 -23.86 -15.57
CA PRO A 417 27.12 -22.62 -15.22
C PRO A 417 27.54 -21.77 -16.43
N ASN A 418 27.76 -22.37 -17.59
CA ASN A 418 28.11 -21.63 -18.81
C ASN A 418 26.91 -20.85 -19.34
N GLU A 419 25.72 -21.47 -19.29
CA GLU A 419 24.48 -20.82 -19.68
C GLU A 419 24.10 -19.73 -18.66
N SER A 420 24.26 -20.03 -17.36
CA SER A 420 24.11 -19.04 -16.29
C SER A 420 24.99 -17.80 -16.53
N LEU A 421 26.26 -18.00 -16.89
CA LEU A 421 27.17 -16.91 -17.23
C LEU A 421 26.70 -16.13 -18.46
N SER A 422 26.30 -16.82 -19.54
CA SER A 422 25.78 -16.16 -20.75
C SER A 422 24.54 -15.32 -20.47
N VAL A 423 23.60 -15.82 -19.65
CA VAL A 423 22.41 -15.06 -19.22
C VAL A 423 22.81 -13.83 -18.41
N ALA A 424 23.78 -13.97 -17.49
CA ALA A 424 24.26 -12.84 -16.71
C ALA A 424 24.97 -11.78 -17.56
N GLU A 425 25.79 -12.20 -18.54
CA GLU A 425 26.44 -11.31 -19.51
C GLU A 425 25.40 -10.58 -20.38
N ALA A 426 24.40 -11.29 -20.90
CA ALA A 426 23.32 -10.72 -21.71
C ALA A 426 22.47 -9.72 -20.90
N GLY A 427 22.13 -10.04 -19.66
CA GLY A 427 21.38 -9.15 -18.77
C GLY A 427 22.10 -7.83 -18.48
N LEU A 428 23.43 -7.77 -18.55
CA LEU A 428 24.15 -6.50 -18.38
C LEU A 428 24.04 -5.58 -19.61
N LEU A 429 23.66 -6.12 -20.76
CA LEU A 429 23.38 -5.38 -22.00
C LEU A 429 21.94 -4.88 -22.07
N ASP A 430 21.04 -5.45 -21.26
CA ASP A 430 19.63 -5.08 -21.22
C ASP A 430 19.44 -3.75 -20.44
N PRO A 431 18.86 -2.70 -21.06
CA PRO A 431 18.70 -1.39 -20.44
C PRO A 431 17.71 -1.39 -19.25
N TRP A 432 16.83 -2.38 -19.16
CA TRP A 432 15.85 -2.52 -18.07
C TRP A 432 16.40 -3.25 -16.84
N VAL A 433 17.68 -3.66 -16.88
CA VAL A 433 18.36 -4.25 -15.73
C VAL A 433 19.12 -3.17 -14.96
N ARG A 434 18.48 -2.70 -13.89
CA ARG A 434 18.88 -1.51 -13.10
C ARG A 434 19.20 -1.85 -11.65
N ALA A 435 19.72 -0.85 -10.92
CA ALA A 435 19.98 -0.86 -9.48
C ALA A 435 20.59 -2.17 -8.93
N GLY A 436 19.98 -2.76 -7.88
CA GLY A 436 20.45 -3.97 -7.23
C GLY A 436 20.50 -5.20 -8.13
N SER A 437 19.59 -5.32 -9.10
CA SER A 437 19.62 -6.44 -10.07
C SER A 437 20.84 -6.36 -10.98
N ARG A 438 21.19 -5.16 -11.45
CA ARG A 438 22.43 -4.93 -12.21
C ARG A 438 23.66 -5.27 -11.38
N MET A 439 23.69 -4.84 -10.12
CA MET A 439 24.76 -5.16 -9.17
C MET A 439 24.93 -6.68 -8.98
N ALA A 440 23.82 -7.40 -8.79
CA ALA A 440 23.79 -8.85 -8.65
C ALA A 440 24.36 -9.57 -9.89
N LEU A 441 23.99 -9.15 -11.10
CA LEU A 441 24.53 -9.70 -12.34
C LEU A 441 26.01 -9.42 -12.50
N GLN A 442 26.48 -8.18 -12.25
CA GLN A 442 27.89 -7.83 -12.36
C GLN A 442 28.76 -8.71 -11.44
N ARG A 443 28.36 -8.90 -10.18
CA ARG A 443 29.06 -9.77 -9.23
C ARG A 443 29.02 -11.23 -9.65
N ARG A 444 27.90 -11.70 -10.20
CA ARG A 444 27.77 -13.06 -10.74
C ARG A 444 28.70 -13.28 -11.93
N VAL A 445 28.78 -12.34 -12.87
CA VAL A 445 29.75 -12.40 -13.99
C VAL A 445 31.17 -12.51 -13.44
N LEU A 446 31.58 -11.69 -12.47
CA LEU A 446 32.92 -11.80 -11.88
C LEU A 446 33.20 -13.15 -11.20
N ARG A 447 32.19 -13.76 -10.58
CA ARG A 447 32.31 -15.07 -9.93
C ARG A 447 32.41 -16.20 -10.95
N LEU A 448 31.56 -16.20 -11.98
CA LEU A 448 31.43 -17.29 -12.96
C LEU A 448 32.47 -17.21 -14.07
N ALA A 449 32.85 -16.00 -14.50
CA ALA A 449 33.78 -15.76 -15.60
C ALA A 449 35.25 -16.06 -15.28
N LYS A 450 35.57 -16.64 -14.11
CA LYS A 450 36.94 -17.01 -13.77
C LYS A 450 37.52 -18.01 -14.81
N PRO A 451 38.84 -17.96 -15.08
CA PRO A 451 39.48 -18.93 -15.97
C PRO A 451 39.17 -20.38 -15.57
N PRO A 452 38.96 -21.29 -16.54
CA PRO A 452 39.16 -21.10 -17.98
C PRO A 452 37.97 -20.50 -18.75
N ARG A 453 36.87 -20.09 -18.10
CA ARG A 453 35.64 -19.64 -18.82
C ARG A 453 35.82 -18.30 -19.54
N ARG A 454 36.41 -17.32 -18.86
CA ARG A 454 36.85 -16.05 -19.46
C ARG A 454 38.22 -15.69 -18.89
N TRP A 455 39.04 -15.07 -19.73
CA TRP A 455 40.39 -14.59 -19.36
C TRP A 455 40.42 -13.08 -19.14
N LYS A 456 39.50 -12.34 -19.78
CA LYS A 456 39.40 -10.89 -19.66
C LYS A 456 38.52 -10.51 -18.48
N THR A 457 39.04 -9.66 -17.60
CA THR A 457 38.25 -9.11 -16.49
C THR A 457 37.42 -7.90 -17.00
N PRO A 458 36.11 -7.82 -16.71
CA PRO A 458 35.27 -6.69 -17.09
C PRO A 458 35.71 -5.35 -16.48
N SER A 459 35.48 -4.24 -17.19
CA SER A 459 35.85 -2.88 -16.74
C SER A 459 35.13 -2.44 -15.46
N PHE A 460 33.85 -2.80 -15.31
CA PHE A 460 33.06 -2.50 -14.11
C PHE A 460 33.61 -3.16 -12.83
N SER A 461 34.54 -4.11 -12.94
CA SER A 461 35.17 -4.74 -11.78
C SER A 461 35.90 -3.76 -10.87
N VAL A 462 36.37 -2.63 -11.41
CA VAL A 462 37.04 -1.57 -10.64
C VAL A 462 36.05 -0.89 -9.70
N SER A 463 34.88 -0.51 -10.20
CA SER A 463 33.82 0.11 -9.39
C SER A 463 33.33 -0.85 -8.29
N LEU A 464 33.11 -2.13 -8.62
CA LEU A 464 32.70 -3.15 -7.64
C LEU A 464 33.71 -3.43 -6.53
N LYS A 465 34.99 -3.21 -6.79
CA LYS A 465 36.09 -3.40 -5.83
C LYS A 465 36.41 -2.12 -5.06
N ARG A 466 35.71 -1.01 -5.33
CA ARG A 466 35.89 0.24 -4.58
C ARG A 466 35.67 -0.05 -3.11
N LYS A 467 36.66 0.31 -2.29
CA LYS A 467 36.62 0.08 -0.85
C LYS A 467 35.58 1.01 -0.24
N ILE A 468 34.54 0.44 0.34
CA ILE A 468 33.61 1.13 1.22
C ILE A 468 34.23 1.16 2.61
N ILE A 469 34.19 2.30 3.29
CA ILE A 469 34.74 2.44 4.64
C ILE A 469 33.92 1.56 5.58
N GLU A 470 34.60 0.77 6.41
CA GLU A 470 33.95 -0.09 7.40
C GLU A 470 34.39 0.34 8.80
N VAL A 471 33.41 0.65 9.64
CA VAL A 471 33.59 0.94 11.07
C VAL A 471 33.12 -0.28 11.86
N HIS A 472 33.86 -0.67 12.88
CA HIS A 472 33.52 -1.82 13.71
C HIS A 472 33.21 -1.35 15.12
N ILE A 473 32.02 -1.70 15.61
CA ILE A 473 31.59 -1.39 16.97
C ILE A 473 31.29 -2.67 17.74
N GLN A 474 31.42 -2.61 19.05
CA GLN A 474 31.17 -3.73 19.95
C GLN A 474 29.87 -3.49 20.70
N GLY A 475 28.97 -4.47 20.66
CA GLY A 475 27.71 -4.48 21.40
C GLY A 475 27.64 -5.65 22.38
N ARG A 476 27.05 -5.41 23.54
CA ARG A 476 26.75 -6.47 24.53
C ARG A 476 25.42 -7.14 24.17
N PRO A 477 25.41 -8.41 23.71
CA PRO A 477 24.18 -9.04 23.21
C PRO A 477 23.20 -9.37 24.34
N LEU A 478 21.91 -9.20 24.08
CA LEU A 478 20.80 -9.65 24.90
C LEU A 478 20.27 -11.02 24.46
N ASN A 479 20.37 -11.30 23.16
CA ASN A 479 19.99 -12.57 22.56
C ASN A 479 21.02 -12.98 21.50
N CYS A 480 21.24 -14.29 21.37
CA CYS A 480 22.19 -14.88 20.40
C CYS A 480 21.54 -15.96 19.53
N GLU A 481 20.21 -15.98 19.45
CA GLU A 481 19.44 -17.00 18.73
C GLU A 481 19.42 -16.70 17.22
N ALA A 482 19.67 -17.72 16.41
CA ALA A 482 19.55 -17.62 14.96
C ALA A 482 18.07 -17.39 14.57
N GLY A 483 17.81 -16.43 13.68
CA GLY A 483 16.45 -16.14 13.17
C GLY A 483 15.63 -15.15 14.00
N ARG A 484 16.17 -14.61 15.10
CA ARG A 484 15.55 -13.48 15.84
C ARG A 484 16.35 -12.20 15.62
N LYS A 485 15.67 -11.04 15.63
CA LYS A 485 16.32 -9.72 15.57
C LYS A 485 17.33 -9.60 16.73
N SER A 486 18.57 -9.24 16.40
CA SER A 486 19.64 -9.06 17.39
C SER A 486 19.33 -7.84 18.26
N ARG A 487 19.38 -8.02 19.58
CA ARG A 487 19.14 -7.00 20.59
C ARG A 487 20.39 -6.84 21.46
N PHE A 488 20.68 -5.60 21.84
CA PHE A 488 21.89 -5.24 22.58
C PHE A 488 21.54 -4.38 23.79
N TYR A 489 22.42 -4.36 24.78
CA TYR A 489 22.39 -3.31 25.81
C TYR A 489 23.00 -2.03 25.22
N GLY A 490 22.22 -0.95 25.26
CA GLY A 490 22.68 0.40 24.94
C GLY A 490 23.68 0.92 25.96
N GLU A 491 24.28 2.07 25.65
CA GLU A 491 25.22 2.75 26.56
C GLU A 491 24.53 3.29 27.82
N ASP A 492 23.24 3.56 27.73
CA ASP A 492 22.31 3.90 28.81
C ASP A 492 21.90 2.70 29.68
N GLY A 493 22.30 1.48 29.30
CA GLY A 493 21.91 0.24 29.97
C GLY A 493 20.55 -0.31 29.54
N GLU A 494 19.84 0.39 28.66
CA GLU A 494 18.54 -0.02 28.15
C GLU A 494 18.65 -1.01 26.97
N GLN A 495 17.57 -1.73 26.69
CA GLN A 495 17.53 -2.64 25.54
C GLN A 495 17.34 -1.88 24.23
N CYS A 496 18.24 -2.09 23.27
CA CYS A 496 18.17 -1.44 21.96
C CYS A 496 18.44 -2.40 20.78
N GLY A 497 18.06 -1.95 19.57
CA GLY A 497 18.41 -2.60 18.30
C GLY A 497 19.82 -2.26 17.82
N VAL A 498 20.24 -2.84 16.70
CA VAL A 498 21.60 -2.67 16.16
C VAL A 498 21.84 -1.24 15.70
N GLU A 499 20.82 -0.65 15.09
CA GLU A 499 20.81 0.68 14.49
C GLU A 499 20.83 1.77 15.58
N GLN A 500 20.08 1.55 16.66
CA GLN A 500 20.09 2.44 17.83
C GLN A 500 21.44 2.41 18.56
N LEU A 501 22.06 1.23 18.67
CA LEU A 501 23.41 1.12 19.23
C LEU A 501 24.44 1.89 18.37
N ALA A 502 24.32 1.80 17.04
CA ALA A 502 25.16 2.58 16.13
C ALA A 502 24.92 4.09 16.30
N LEU A 503 23.67 4.55 16.41
CA LEU A 503 23.36 5.96 16.69
C LEU A 503 24.03 6.46 17.98
N GLN A 504 23.94 5.69 19.08
CA GLN A 504 24.60 6.02 20.35
C GLN A 504 26.13 6.15 20.18
N TYR A 505 26.75 5.22 19.46
CA TYR A 505 28.19 5.25 19.15
C TYR A 505 28.59 6.53 18.38
N TYR A 506 27.87 6.86 17.31
CA TYR A 506 28.18 8.05 16.50
C TYR A 506 27.94 9.35 17.27
N ALA A 507 26.90 9.41 18.10
CA ALA A 507 26.68 10.55 18.98
C ALA A 507 27.86 10.76 19.94
N ARG A 508 28.41 9.69 20.53
CA ARG A 508 29.54 9.78 21.46
C ARG A 508 30.87 10.13 20.77
N GLU A 509 31.26 9.39 19.74
CA GLU A 509 32.60 9.50 19.14
C GLU A 509 32.78 10.73 18.26
N GLY A 510 31.69 11.29 17.72
CA GLY A 510 31.77 12.36 16.72
C GLY A 510 30.78 13.51 16.88
N GLY A 511 29.98 13.50 17.95
CA GLY A 511 28.94 14.52 18.16
C GLY A 511 27.86 14.50 17.08
N TRP A 512 27.64 13.35 16.44
CA TRP A 512 26.66 13.21 15.38
C TRP A 512 25.24 13.19 15.93
N GLN A 513 24.35 13.89 15.26
CA GLN A 513 22.91 13.68 15.36
C GLN A 513 22.46 12.85 14.16
N GLY A 514 21.31 12.19 14.27
CA GLY A 514 20.81 11.41 13.15
C GLY A 514 19.56 10.63 13.47
N VAL A 515 19.01 10.02 12.44
CA VAL A 515 17.79 9.22 12.51
C VAL A 515 17.98 7.87 11.85
N HIS A 516 17.30 6.86 12.38
CA HIS A 516 17.17 5.54 11.77
C HIS A 516 15.81 5.46 11.07
N THR A 517 15.81 5.50 9.75
CA THR A 517 14.57 5.60 8.97
C THR A 517 14.58 4.80 7.68
N GLU A 518 15.63 4.02 7.43
CA GLU A 518 15.86 3.34 6.16
C GLU A 518 15.68 4.33 4.99
N SER A 519 14.76 4.03 4.05
CA SER A 519 14.47 4.89 2.90
C SER A 519 13.49 6.05 3.22
N GLY A 520 12.80 6.02 4.36
CA GLY A 520 11.68 6.92 4.68
C GLY A 520 12.02 8.41 4.66
N ILE A 521 13.12 8.81 5.31
CA ILE A 521 13.54 10.22 5.33
C ILE A 521 13.87 10.73 3.93
N TRP A 522 14.50 9.90 3.11
CA TRP A 522 14.89 10.26 1.74
C TRP A 522 13.69 10.43 0.84
N MET A 523 12.71 9.53 0.93
CA MET A 523 11.47 9.65 0.17
C MET A 523 10.68 10.89 0.62
N THR A 524 10.72 11.22 1.91
CA THR A 524 10.06 12.42 2.44
C THR A 524 10.75 13.69 1.94
N ILE A 525 12.08 13.76 2.00
CA ILE A 525 12.85 14.88 1.44
C ILE A 525 12.57 15.02 -0.06
N PHE A 526 12.61 13.92 -0.82
CA PHE A 526 12.29 13.95 -2.26
C PHE A 526 10.87 14.46 -2.51
N GLY A 527 9.87 13.93 -1.81
CA GLY A 527 8.48 14.32 -1.94
C GLY A 527 8.24 15.80 -1.66
N LEU A 528 8.87 16.35 -0.61
CA LEU A 528 8.77 17.77 -0.26
C LEU A 528 9.48 18.68 -1.28
N LEU A 529 10.69 18.30 -1.72
CA LEU A 529 11.47 19.08 -2.68
C LEU A 529 10.90 19.07 -4.10
N MET A 530 10.17 18.01 -4.45
CA MET A 530 9.60 17.80 -5.78
C MET A 530 8.07 17.90 -5.79
N TRP A 531 7.45 18.42 -4.73
CA TRP A 531 5.99 18.41 -4.52
C TRP A 531 5.20 18.94 -5.72
N ASP A 532 5.51 20.16 -6.17
CA ASP A 532 4.84 20.80 -7.32
C ASP A 532 5.03 20.02 -8.63
N ILE A 533 6.15 19.31 -8.77
CA ILE A 533 6.45 18.49 -9.95
C ILE A 533 5.66 17.19 -9.89
N LEU A 534 5.61 16.53 -8.72
CA LEU A 534 4.84 15.30 -8.51
C LEU A 534 3.37 15.51 -8.84
N LEU A 535 2.82 16.68 -8.50
CA LEU A 535 1.41 17.02 -8.69
C LEU A 535 1.15 17.90 -9.93
N SER A 536 2.15 18.05 -10.82
CA SER A 536 2.01 18.85 -12.03
C SER A 536 1.01 18.25 -13.03
N ASP A 537 0.41 19.14 -13.82
CA ASP A 537 -0.58 18.79 -14.83
C ASP A 537 0.06 18.01 -16.00
N VAL A 538 -0.02 16.67 -15.92
CA VAL A 538 0.34 15.76 -17.00
C VAL A 538 -0.88 14.94 -17.39
N PRO A 539 -1.21 14.82 -18.69
CA PRO A 539 -2.34 14.02 -19.12
C PRO A 539 -2.26 12.59 -18.61
N ASN A 540 -3.42 12.01 -18.32
CA ASN A 540 -3.64 10.60 -18.03
C ASN A 540 -3.07 10.06 -16.70
N VAL A 541 -2.20 10.79 -15.99
CA VAL A 541 -1.53 10.29 -14.76
C VAL A 541 -2.37 10.44 -13.50
N PHE A 542 -3.37 11.33 -13.50
CA PHE A 542 -4.37 11.48 -12.44
C PHE A 542 -5.76 11.24 -13.03
N ARG A 543 -6.48 10.28 -12.44
CA ARG A 543 -7.75 9.72 -12.92
C ARG A 543 -8.89 10.10 -12.00
N THR A 544 -8.64 10.06 -10.69
CA THR A 544 -9.59 10.49 -9.66
C THR A 544 -8.87 11.37 -8.63
N ARG A 545 -9.64 12.04 -7.77
CA ARG A 545 -9.11 12.91 -6.71
C ARG A 545 -8.56 12.14 -5.50
N PHE A 546 -8.50 10.82 -5.57
CA PHE A 546 -8.13 9.91 -4.48
C PHE A 546 -6.76 9.25 -4.70
N GLN A 547 -5.91 9.84 -5.55
CA GLN A 547 -4.54 9.41 -5.75
C GLN A 547 -3.56 10.22 -4.89
N THR A 548 -2.57 9.52 -4.32
CA THR A 548 -1.46 10.12 -3.55
C THR A 548 -0.19 10.31 -4.39
N ALA A 549 -0.21 9.88 -5.66
CA ALA A 549 0.88 10.01 -6.62
C ALA A 549 0.35 9.89 -8.05
N PRO A 550 1.07 10.45 -9.04
CA PRO A 550 0.74 10.23 -10.44
C PRO A 550 1.02 8.78 -10.84
N LEU A 551 0.19 8.21 -11.70
CA LEU A 551 0.29 6.79 -12.12
C LEU A 551 1.60 6.47 -12.84
N ASP A 552 2.30 7.48 -13.38
CA ASP A 552 3.57 7.30 -14.08
C ASP A 552 4.81 7.36 -13.19
N MET A 553 4.66 7.63 -11.87
CA MET A 553 5.77 7.89 -10.93
C MET A 553 6.86 6.81 -10.91
N GLU A 554 6.47 5.54 -11.06
CA GLU A 554 7.39 4.39 -11.03
C GLU A 554 7.86 3.98 -12.43
N THR A 555 7.75 4.87 -13.42
CA THR A 555 8.11 4.62 -14.82
C THR A 555 9.02 5.71 -15.40
N ASP A 556 9.75 5.36 -16.46
CA ASP A 556 10.64 6.29 -17.16
C ASP A 556 9.89 7.49 -17.76
N HIS A 557 8.57 7.37 -17.97
CA HIS A 557 7.71 8.47 -18.43
C HIS A 557 7.71 9.66 -17.46
N PHE A 558 7.78 9.42 -16.13
CA PHE A 558 7.68 10.49 -15.13
C PHE A 558 8.72 11.58 -15.35
N TYR A 559 9.99 11.18 -15.48
CA TYR A 559 11.09 12.11 -15.72
C TYR A 559 10.99 12.74 -17.11
N LEU A 560 10.66 11.97 -18.14
CA LEU A 560 10.64 12.44 -19.52
C LEU A 560 9.53 13.48 -19.75
N ALA A 561 8.33 13.24 -19.23
CA ALA A 561 7.19 14.15 -19.32
C ALA A 561 7.40 15.46 -18.55
N ARG A 562 8.19 15.42 -17.48
CA ARG A 562 8.42 16.58 -16.58
C ARG A 562 9.84 17.11 -16.64
N LYS A 563 10.64 16.73 -17.64
CA LYS A 563 12.07 17.10 -17.72
C LYS A 563 12.30 18.61 -17.67
N SER A 564 11.42 19.38 -18.32
CA SER A 564 11.45 20.85 -18.32
C SER A 564 11.14 21.49 -16.96
N LEU A 565 10.45 20.78 -16.06
CA LEU A 565 10.17 21.22 -14.69
C LEU A 565 11.23 20.70 -13.71
N ILE A 566 11.65 19.44 -13.90
CA ILE A 566 12.62 18.75 -13.05
C ILE A 566 13.99 19.42 -13.12
N GLU A 567 14.56 19.62 -14.30
CA GLU A 567 15.94 20.13 -14.39
C GLU A 567 16.12 21.53 -13.78
N PRO A 568 15.22 22.51 -13.96
CA PRO A 568 15.28 23.78 -13.25
C PRO A 568 15.13 23.65 -11.73
N GLN A 569 14.26 22.76 -11.24
CA GLN A 569 14.11 22.52 -9.80
C GLN A 569 15.38 21.91 -9.20
N LEU A 570 15.99 20.94 -9.89
CA LEU A 570 17.26 20.36 -9.50
C LEU A 570 18.38 21.40 -9.47
N GLN A 571 18.37 22.38 -10.38
CA GLN A 571 19.31 23.48 -10.37
C GLN A 571 19.15 24.36 -9.12
N LYS A 572 17.91 24.69 -8.72
CA LYS A 572 17.65 25.42 -7.47
C LYS A 572 18.17 24.67 -6.24
N ILE A 573 17.93 23.35 -6.18
CA ILE A 573 18.44 22.48 -5.11
C ILE A 573 19.97 22.46 -5.10
N HIS A 574 20.58 22.34 -6.28
CA HIS A 574 22.03 22.39 -6.45
C HIS A 574 22.62 23.70 -5.90
N ASP A 575 21.95 24.82 -6.15
CA ASP A 575 22.40 26.16 -5.77
C ASP A 575 22.08 26.53 -4.30
N GLY A 576 21.55 25.58 -3.52
CA GLY A 576 21.41 25.70 -2.07
C GLY A 576 20.02 26.11 -1.57
N LEU A 577 19.01 26.16 -2.44
CA LEU A 577 17.63 26.53 -2.05
C LEU A 577 16.82 25.37 -1.45
N ALA A 578 17.44 24.22 -1.21
CA ALA A 578 16.75 23.01 -0.77
C ALA A 578 16.03 23.18 0.57
N GLU A 579 16.65 23.84 1.56
CA GLU A 579 16.01 24.06 2.86
C GLU A 579 14.76 24.94 2.72
N GLU A 580 14.85 26.05 1.97
CA GLU A 580 13.73 26.96 1.74
C GLU A 580 12.55 26.28 1.03
N ILE A 581 12.85 25.51 -0.02
CA ILE A 581 11.85 24.73 -0.75
C ILE A 581 11.17 23.72 0.20
N LEU A 582 11.97 23.00 1.00
CA LEU A 582 11.46 21.99 1.93
C LEU A 582 10.55 22.61 2.99
N VAL A 583 10.96 23.73 3.60
CA VAL A 583 10.16 24.43 4.63
C VAL A 583 8.86 24.95 4.03
N THR A 584 8.92 25.60 2.87
CA THR A 584 7.75 26.11 2.17
C THR A 584 6.76 24.99 1.85
N SER A 585 7.26 23.88 1.30
CA SER A 585 6.46 22.69 0.97
C SER A 585 5.83 22.08 2.23
N TRP A 586 6.58 21.97 3.32
CA TRP A 586 6.07 21.48 4.60
C TRP A 586 4.92 22.34 5.11
N GLU A 587 5.09 23.65 5.18
CA GLU A 587 4.09 24.58 5.72
C GLU A 587 2.80 24.60 4.89
N LEU A 588 2.92 24.54 3.57
CA LEU A 588 1.77 24.54 2.66
C LEU A 588 1.00 23.22 2.63
N HIS A 589 1.69 22.11 2.85
CA HIS A 589 1.15 20.78 2.54
C HIS A 589 1.03 19.83 3.72
N MET A 590 1.42 20.23 4.93
CA MET A 590 1.35 19.38 6.13
C MET A 590 0.00 18.65 6.26
N GLY A 591 0.08 17.34 6.51
CA GLY A 591 -1.07 16.45 6.65
C GLY A 591 -1.71 16.01 5.33
N THR A 592 -1.17 16.42 4.17
CA THR A 592 -1.65 16.01 2.85
C THR A 592 -0.94 14.73 2.40
N ALA A 593 -1.69 13.67 2.10
CA ALA A 593 -1.15 12.40 1.69
C ALA A 593 -0.42 12.51 0.35
N CYS A 594 0.86 12.12 0.33
CA CYS A 594 1.68 12.05 -0.86
C CYS A 594 2.59 10.81 -0.77
N ARG A 595 2.71 10.04 -1.86
CA ARG A 595 3.59 8.87 -1.91
C ARG A 595 5.01 9.29 -1.53
N GLY A 596 5.60 8.56 -0.58
CA GLY A 596 6.95 8.81 -0.08
C GLY A 596 7.06 9.83 1.06
N VAL A 597 6.02 10.63 1.34
CA VAL A 597 6.03 11.63 2.43
C VAL A 597 5.39 11.05 3.68
N ASN A 598 6.15 10.99 4.78
CA ASN A 598 5.66 10.57 6.09
C ASN A 598 5.72 11.73 7.09
N TRP A 599 4.55 12.32 7.37
CA TRP A 599 4.41 13.48 8.26
C TRP A 599 4.63 13.16 9.74
N ASP A 600 4.35 11.93 10.16
CA ASP A 600 4.38 11.53 11.57
C ASP A 600 5.75 10.99 12.01
N GLN A 601 6.55 10.50 11.06
CA GLN A 601 7.84 9.85 11.35
C GLN A 601 8.99 10.85 11.49
N HIS A 602 8.89 12.04 10.89
CA HIS A 602 10.00 13.00 10.82
C HIS A 602 9.56 14.38 11.28
N SER A 603 10.39 15.05 12.08
CA SER A 603 10.16 16.44 12.44
C SER A 603 10.70 17.37 11.35
N LEU A 604 10.08 18.54 11.18
CA LEU A 604 10.61 19.59 10.29
C LEU A 604 12.04 19.99 10.68
N SER A 605 12.36 19.97 11.99
CA SER A 605 13.70 20.29 12.48
C SER A 605 14.75 19.31 11.95
N ASP A 606 14.46 18.01 11.99
CA ASP A 606 15.38 16.98 11.50
C ASP A 606 15.55 17.06 9.99
N LEU A 607 14.46 17.26 9.25
CA LEU A 607 14.49 17.40 7.79
C LEU A 607 15.32 18.62 7.36
N ARG A 608 15.13 19.76 8.03
CA ARG A 608 15.93 20.98 7.80
C ARG A 608 17.39 20.75 8.12
N ALA A 609 17.70 20.14 9.27
CA ALA A 609 19.06 19.87 9.68
C ALA A 609 19.78 18.94 8.68
N ALA A 610 19.10 17.86 8.27
CA ALA A 610 19.58 16.93 7.26
C ALA A 610 19.88 17.64 5.94
N VAL A 611 18.91 18.37 5.37
CA VAL A 611 19.08 19.07 4.07
C VAL A 611 20.14 20.16 4.13
N SER A 612 20.28 20.87 5.25
CA SER A 612 21.30 21.91 5.43
C SER A 612 22.73 21.33 5.51
N CYS A 613 22.87 20.13 6.07
CA CYS A 613 24.16 19.44 6.18
C CYS A 613 24.53 18.65 4.92
N ILE A 614 23.55 18.29 4.09
CA ILE A 614 23.76 17.68 2.78
C ILE A 614 24.13 18.77 1.78
N ARG A 615 25.18 18.53 1.00
CA ARG A 615 25.58 19.47 -0.06
C ARG A 615 24.52 19.50 -1.16
N GLY A 616 24.12 20.70 -1.58
CA GLY A 616 23.16 20.92 -2.68
C GLY A 616 23.41 20.06 -3.92
N PRO A 617 24.64 19.95 -4.45
CA PRO A 617 24.94 19.08 -5.59
C PRO A 617 24.65 17.60 -5.36
N CYS A 618 24.94 17.08 -4.15
CA CYS A 618 24.67 15.69 -3.79
C CYS A 618 23.15 15.45 -3.74
N LEU A 619 22.41 16.37 -3.13
CA LEU A 619 20.95 16.29 -3.02
C LEU A 619 20.25 16.40 -4.38
N ALA A 620 20.68 17.33 -5.24
CA ALA A 620 20.16 17.44 -6.60
C ALA A 620 20.44 16.18 -7.43
N SER A 621 21.62 15.58 -7.28
CA SER A 621 21.92 14.30 -7.93
C SER A 621 20.99 13.19 -7.44
N LEU A 622 20.76 13.09 -6.14
CA LEU A 622 19.83 12.12 -5.55
C LEU A 622 18.41 12.28 -6.08
N CYS A 623 17.87 13.51 -6.04
CA CYS A 623 16.54 13.81 -6.56
C CYS A 623 16.42 13.48 -8.06
N ARG A 624 17.48 13.69 -8.85
CA ARG A 624 17.50 13.28 -10.26
C ARG A 624 17.35 11.77 -10.43
N HIS A 625 18.09 10.98 -9.66
CA HIS A 625 18.02 9.52 -9.75
C HIS A 625 16.64 8.99 -9.34
N LEU A 626 16.06 9.54 -8.27
CA LEU A 626 14.70 9.17 -7.84
C LEU A 626 13.65 9.59 -8.86
N ALA A 627 13.78 10.75 -9.50
CA ALA A 627 12.87 11.15 -10.57
C ALA A 627 13.00 10.25 -11.81
N GLN A 628 14.21 9.79 -12.15
CA GLN A 628 14.43 8.93 -13.31
C GLN A 628 13.93 7.50 -13.13
N ASP A 629 14.02 6.95 -11.92
CA ASP A 629 13.70 5.54 -11.67
C ASP A 629 13.32 5.29 -10.21
N TYR A 630 12.20 5.90 -9.78
CA TYR A 630 11.70 5.79 -8.41
C TYR A 630 11.48 4.34 -7.98
N GLY A 631 10.91 3.51 -8.87
CA GLY A 631 10.62 2.10 -8.59
C GLY A 631 11.86 1.30 -8.20
N SER A 632 12.99 1.50 -8.89
CA SER A 632 14.23 0.75 -8.59
C SER A 632 15.04 1.31 -7.43
N TRP A 633 14.83 2.57 -7.06
CA TRP A 633 15.67 3.28 -6.08
C TRP A 633 14.95 3.63 -4.77
N SER A 634 13.63 3.57 -4.71
CA SER A 634 12.86 3.89 -3.49
C SER A 634 13.09 2.96 -2.28
N SER A 635 13.89 1.90 -2.43
CA SER A 635 14.24 0.96 -1.36
C SER A 635 15.74 0.68 -1.27
N GLY A 636 16.17 0.23 -0.09
CA GLY A 636 17.55 -0.20 0.19
C GLY A 636 18.54 0.94 0.43
N MET A 637 18.05 2.14 0.78
CA MET A 637 18.88 3.24 1.27
C MET A 637 19.62 2.85 2.57
N PRO A 638 20.76 3.50 2.89
CA PRO A 638 21.45 3.31 4.16
C PRO A 638 20.54 3.55 5.37
N ASP A 639 20.66 2.69 6.39
CA ASP A 639 19.81 2.70 7.58
C ASP A 639 19.80 4.07 8.30
N LEU A 640 20.97 4.69 8.44
CA LEU A 640 21.15 5.95 9.17
C LEU A 640 21.51 7.10 8.24
N LEU A 641 20.84 8.23 8.46
CA LEU A 641 21.29 9.54 8.02
C LEU A 641 21.76 10.33 9.23
N LEU A 642 23.05 10.63 9.27
CA LEU A 642 23.71 11.39 10.32
C LEU A 642 24.07 12.79 9.82
N TRP A 643 24.02 13.77 10.70
CA TRP A 643 24.49 15.13 10.43
C TRP A 643 25.15 15.74 11.67
N ARG A 644 25.99 16.73 11.43
CA ARG A 644 26.52 17.61 12.49
C ARG A 644 26.86 18.97 11.92
N PHE A 645 26.71 20.00 12.75
CA PHE A 645 27.06 21.37 12.42
C PHE A 645 28.45 21.71 12.96
N HIS A 646 29.24 22.40 12.14
CA HIS A 646 30.51 23.03 12.46
C HIS A 646 30.29 24.55 12.49
N GLY A 647 29.66 25.04 13.56
CA GLY A 647 29.20 26.44 13.67
C GLY A 647 27.88 26.70 12.92
N ASP A 648 27.54 27.99 12.73
CA ASP A 648 26.16 28.38 12.35
C ASP A 648 25.81 28.14 10.87
N TYR A 649 26.79 27.97 9.98
CA TYR A 649 26.56 27.96 8.52
C TYR A 649 27.20 26.80 7.75
N LYS A 650 27.82 25.85 8.45
CA LYS A 650 28.46 24.69 7.80
C LYS A 650 28.10 23.43 8.55
N GLY A 651 27.59 22.44 7.84
CA GLY A 651 27.36 21.11 8.37
C GLY A 651 27.96 20.06 7.46
N GLU A 652 28.01 18.84 7.98
CA GLU A 652 28.32 17.67 7.18
C GLU A 652 27.32 16.56 7.47
N ALA A 653 26.97 15.83 6.42
CA ALA A 653 26.12 14.66 6.48
C ALA A 653 26.91 13.38 6.20
N LYS A 654 26.50 12.29 6.82
CA LYS A 654 27.06 10.96 6.65
C LYS A 654 25.94 9.93 6.57
N LEU A 655 26.05 9.01 5.61
CA LEU A 655 25.15 7.88 5.48
C LEU A 655 25.82 6.62 6.01
N VAL A 656 25.13 5.88 6.86
CA VAL A 656 25.68 4.67 7.47
C VAL A 656 24.71 3.52 7.29
N GLU A 657 25.20 2.46 6.67
CA GLU A 657 24.52 1.18 6.60
C GLU A 657 24.98 0.30 7.77
N VAL A 658 24.06 -0.14 8.61
CA VAL A 658 24.36 -0.88 9.83
C VAL A 658 24.19 -2.38 9.57
N LYS A 659 25.17 -3.17 10.01
CA LYS A 659 25.13 -4.62 9.88
C LYS A 659 25.34 -5.30 11.21
N GLY A 660 24.36 -6.10 11.60
CA GLY A 660 24.49 -7.00 12.73
C GLY A 660 25.54 -8.10 12.48
N PRO A 661 25.87 -8.90 13.50
CA PRO A 661 26.97 -9.87 13.45
C PRO A 661 26.88 -10.91 12.31
N ARG A 662 25.67 -11.19 11.82
CA ARG A 662 25.39 -12.20 10.79
C ARG A 662 24.86 -11.61 9.48
N ASP A 663 24.72 -10.28 9.41
CA ASP A 663 24.12 -9.61 8.26
C ASP A 663 25.18 -9.22 7.24
N GLN A 664 24.77 -9.27 5.97
CA GLN A 664 25.57 -8.80 4.85
C GLN A 664 24.83 -7.73 4.08
N LEU A 665 25.57 -6.90 3.35
CA LEU A 665 25.00 -5.94 2.42
C LEU A 665 24.22 -6.66 1.32
N SER A 666 22.97 -6.27 1.13
CA SER A 666 22.19 -6.67 -0.03
C SER A 666 22.78 -6.04 -1.31
N GLU A 667 22.42 -6.60 -2.46
CA GLU A 667 22.90 -6.05 -3.74
C GLU A 667 22.30 -4.66 -4.02
N GLN A 668 21.10 -4.39 -3.53
CA GLN A 668 20.47 -3.06 -3.59
C GLN A 668 21.23 -2.05 -2.73
N GLN A 669 21.58 -2.40 -1.48
CA GLN A 669 22.36 -1.53 -0.60
C GLN A 669 23.74 -1.23 -1.17
N ARG A 670 24.39 -2.23 -1.79
CA ARG A 670 25.67 -2.01 -2.49
C ARG A 670 25.53 -1.06 -3.67
N ALA A 671 24.48 -1.21 -4.47
CA ALA A 671 24.19 -0.30 -5.57
C ALA A 671 24.00 1.14 -5.06
N TRP A 672 23.25 1.31 -3.96
CA TRP A 672 23.06 2.60 -3.31
C TRP A 672 24.36 3.20 -2.80
N LEU A 673 25.16 2.46 -2.03
CA LEU A 673 26.42 2.97 -1.46
C LEU A 673 27.37 3.45 -2.55
N LEU A 674 27.53 2.71 -3.64
CA LEU A 674 28.38 3.14 -4.76
C LEU A 674 27.82 4.39 -5.45
N LEU A 675 26.50 4.42 -5.70
CA LEU A 675 25.85 5.58 -6.31
C LEU A 675 25.99 6.84 -5.45
N LEU A 676 25.78 6.72 -4.14
CA LEU A 676 25.92 7.83 -3.19
C LEU A 676 27.35 8.34 -3.15
N MET A 677 28.33 7.44 -3.14
CA MET A 677 29.76 7.80 -3.22
C MET A 677 30.11 8.50 -4.54
N ASP A 678 29.46 8.15 -5.65
CA ASP A 678 29.62 8.83 -6.95
C ASP A 678 28.95 10.21 -6.96
N CYS A 679 27.85 10.36 -6.22
CA CYS A 679 27.20 11.66 -5.98
C CYS A 679 27.97 12.54 -4.99
N GLY A 680 29.03 12.04 -4.37
CA GLY A 680 29.89 12.80 -3.44
C GLY A 680 29.45 12.75 -1.97
N PHE A 681 28.53 11.85 -1.61
CA PHE A 681 28.16 11.62 -0.21
C PHE A 681 29.27 10.88 0.55
N ASN A 682 29.36 11.14 1.85
CA ASN A 682 30.16 10.34 2.77
C ASN A 682 29.34 9.13 3.22
N ALA A 683 29.71 7.93 2.77
CA ALA A 683 29.00 6.69 3.07
C ALA A 683 29.94 5.64 3.67
N GLU A 684 29.47 4.94 4.70
CA GLU A 684 30.21 3.86 5.37
C GLU A 684 29.29 2.73 5.84
N VAL A 685 29.90 1.62 6.22
CA VAL A 685 29.22 0.44 6.78
C VAL A 685 29.65 0.28 8.23
N CYS A 686 28.70 0.30 9.15
CA CYS A 686 28.93 0.06 10.57
C CYS A 686 28.62 -1.40 10.91
N LYS A 687 29.66 -2.18 11.20
CA LYS A 687 29.54 -3.59 11.59
C LYS A 687 29.50 -3.72 13.11
N VAL A 688 28.42 -4.28 13.62
CA VAL A 688 28.25 -4.56 15.05
C VAL A 688 28.69 -5.98 15.34
N SER A 689 29.63 -6.09 16.29
CA SER A 689 30.18 -7.35 16.78
C SER A 689 29.78 -7.58 18.23
N THR A 690 29.62 -8.84 18.64
CA THR A 690 29.29 -9.16 20.04
C THR A 690 30.53 -9.14 20.92
N THR A 691 30.46 -8.47 22.08
CA THR A 691 31.48 -8.59 23.13
C THR A 691 31.45 -10.02 23.69
N GLY A 692 32.39 -10.89 23.30
CA GLY A 692 32.49 -12.24 23.87
C GLY A 692 32.98 -13.38 22.97
N THR A 693 33.29 -13.14 21.71
CA THR A 693 34.03 -14.10 20.88
C THR A 693 35.28 -13.43 20.35
N SER A 694 36.40 -13.62 21.04
CA SER A 694 37.71 -13.50 20.40
C SER A 694 37.73 -14.43 19.18
N PRO A 695 38.35 -14.01 18.05
CA PRO A 695 38.42 -14.83 16.84
C PRO A 695 39.13 -16.17 17.06
#